data_AF-A0AAU9W697-F1
#
_entry.id   AF-A0AAU9W697-F1
#
_cell.length_a   1.000
_cell.length_b   1.000
_cell.length_c   1.000
_cell.angle_alpha   90.00
_cell.angle_beta   90.00
_cell.angle_gamma   90.00
#
_symmetry.space_group_name_H-M   'P 1'
#
loop_
_entity.id
_entity.type
_entity.pdbx_description
1 polymer ?
#
loop_
_entity_poly.entity_id
_entity_poly.type
_entity_poly.pdbx_seq_one_letter_code
_entity_poly.pdbx_strand_id
1 'polypeptide(L)'
;MSYEHHAAQLIAGALMVDNQTLEEKVMGLIKPEDTLTVKGDVSALIPRSSSGENRESIKEPGRSIQAGSSGKQPKRFSSEPSLRFSSSFSETTKIEATSSGFEPADRMPEEIAALVQTLLLKEKNVEDEEGIYAVLWDFGGQSVYYVTHPLFLTSRAVYLLVYDLSRNPYETATPPNKQGMFKLFQDNFNLKTNLDYLDFWMTSVASLATEGGNRQESTGCKLLLENLPCVFLVCTHADQPHGGADPRALASEIFHVLQNKPYSSHLYERVFVVDNSKSGGESECPEVLLLRQTVRSVAEELPQMKEAIPIRWLQYEKALHVIQEEGYRWISFQRAKQVASEKCKIVDDEEFLTVLNFLHDQRILIHFDDSPQLNKLVVLDPQWLIDVFKKVITVKPFDSEEREFRHLWSKLEKTGILAEKLLEHLWGSLLQQEETCESLVAIMEKFSLMCLWPSSAPLCDKQYLVPSLLMSYPPEGVIKLLESRKNPSLFLKLQSYQIPPSLFPRLVLQFLQWCTYEFQNAEDPKLHHNFARFFISPNGGCSIILLCHPSSVEVVLLGERENGDLSADLRSKMTSSVDENPSTDPFIAHVARSVRRQLSLIFECMRKEFFWFNSIRHEVCFLCPVCSQGGTINYCQTHRAQGCMQEECLHFWSESELLSSLEAVICRESVDAVKTRIKLKQFAPWLTHPDEKVMNECRHFLSFLAHEGQREDNALALPSAHALPPAVQGTLLSPSCDATEVVIRFQKDLHLDQTSLESPKDETKIMIRCLAREAKFSNRLDVVKHLREVSPAGITGPLLPDNLDVQDVPFQQSRHLSVNLSGEVSWWMIVAERLGLSPAEIRFLEKRSRNPFEEALMHCRNHQYLTVGELYDVLVESGYPAYADFL
;
A
#
# COMPACT_ATOMS: atom_id res chain seq x y z
N MET A 1 8.99 -10.19 -24.57
CA MET A 1 8.96 -9.35 -25.79
C MET A 1 8.49 -10.21 -26.96
N SER A 2 7.86 -9.66 -28.00
CA SER A 2 7.42 -10.39 -29.20
C SER A 2 8.44 -10.34 -30.34
N TYR A 3 8.24 -11.11 -31.41
CA TYR A 3 9.01 -10.99 -32.66
C TYR A 3 8.94 -9.56 -33.23
N GLU A 4 7.76 -8.92 -33.20
CA GLU A 4 7.61 -7.52 -33.63
C GLU A 4 8.49 -6.56 -32.81
N HIS A 5 8.62 -6.79 -31.49
CA HIS A 5 9.52 -6.02 -30.63
C HIS A 5 10.98 -6.21 -31.01
N HIS A 6 11.41 -7.44 -31.33
CA HIS A 6 12.80 -7.70 -31.73
C HIS A 6 13.12 -7.25 -33.16
N ALA A 7 12.20 -7.46 -34.11
CA ALA A 7 12.30 -6.95 -35.47
C ALA A 7 12.32 -5.41 -35.47
N ALA A 8 11.45 -4.76 -34.68
CA ALA A 8 11.48 -3.31 -34.52
C ALA A 8 12.71 -2.82 -33.72
N GLN A 9 13.28 -3.63 -32.81
CA GLN A 9 14.61 -3.39 -32.26
C GLN A 9 15.68 -3.40 -33.37
N LEU A 10 15.75 -4.44 -34.21
CA LEU A 10 16.74 -4.56 -35.29
C LEU A 10 16.58 -3.45 -36.35
N ILE A 11 15.34 -3.14 -36.75
CA ILE A 11 15.00 -2.00 -37.62
C ILE A 11 15.44 -0.68 -36.98
N ALA A 12 15.17 -0.46 -35.69
CA ALA A 12 15.64 0.72 -34.98
C ALA A 12 17.18 0.79 -34.88
N GLY A 13 17.88 -0.35 -34.81
CA GLY A 13 19.34 -0.41 -34.90
C GLY A 13 19.84 0.02 -36.28
N ALA A 14 19.25 -0.53 -37.35
CA ALA A 14 19.56 -0.15 -38.73
C ALA A 14 19.30 1.34 -38.99
N LEU A 15 18.16 1.89 -38.54
CA LEU A 15 17.81 3.30 -38.67
C LEU A 15 18.77 4.24 -37.92
N MET A 16 19.35 3.80 -36.79
CA MET A 16 20.38 4.57 -36.08
C MET A 16 21.72 4.61 -36.84
N VAL A 17 22.11 3.52 -37.51
CA VAL A 17 23.30 3.47 -38.37
C VAL A 17 23.10 4.28 -39.66
N ASP A 18 21.93 4.17 -40.29
CA ASP A 18 21.61 4.95 -41.50
C ASP A 18 21.56 6.46 -41.22
N ASN A 19 21.04 6.91 -40.06
CA ASN A 19 21.10 8.32 -39.67
C ASN A 19 22.53 8.84 -39.57
N GLN A 20 23.48 8.10 -38.99
CA GLN A 20 24.89 8.52 -38.93
C GLN A 20 25.50 8.67 -40.32
N THR A 21 25.25 7.72 -41.24
CA THR A 21 25.74 7.84 -42.62
C THR A 21 24.99 8.89 -43.46
N LEU A 22 23.78 9.28 -43.08
CA LEU A 22 23.08 10.44 -43.63
C LEU A 22 23.70 11.75 -43.13
N GLU A 23 24.01 11.88 -41.84
CA GLU A 23 24.68 13.06 -41.28
C GLU A 23 26.07 13.26 -41.90
N GLU A 24 26.86 12.21 -42.07
CA GLU A 24 28.15 12.28 -42.77
C GLU A 24 27.99 12.70 -44.25
N LYS A 25 26.96 12.20 -44.96
CA LYS A 25 26.68 12.60 -46.34
C LYS A 25 26.17 14.05 -46.45
N VAL A 26 25.36 14.51 -45.50
CA VAL A 26 24.85 15.89 -45.45
C VAL A 26 25.98 16.87 -45.12
N MET A 27 26.84 16.54 -44.16
CA MET A 27 28.04 17.33 -43.84
C MET A 27 29.08 17.35 -44.98
N GLY A 28 29.13 16.29 -45.79
CA GLY A 28 29.96 16.25 -47.01
C GLY A 28 29.45 17.09 -48.18
N LEU A 29 28.19 17.54 -48.16
CA LEU A 29 27.54 18.28 -49.26
C LEU A 29 27.56 19.81 -49.10
N ILE A 30 27.99 20.33 -47.96
CA ILE A 30 28.07 21.77 -47.72
C ILE A 30 29.48 22.28 -48.05
N LYS A 31 29.63 22.90 -49.23
CA LYS A 31 30.73 23.82 -49.55
C LYS A 31 30.19 25.25 -49.69
N PRO A 32 30.95 26.28 -49.28
CA PRO A 32 30.44 27.64 -49.14
C PRO A 32 30.46 28.44 -50.44
N GLU A 33 29.65 29.51 -50.45
CA GLU A 33 29.59 30.62 -51.44
C GLU A 33 29.06 30.20 -52.84
N ASP A 34 28.19 30.96 -53.53
CA ASP A 34 28.02 32.42 -53.48
C ASP A 34 26.58 32.92 -53.82
N THR A 35 26.19 34.00 -53.15
CA THR A 35 25.27 35.12 -53.49
C THR A 35 24.17 35.00 -54.60
N LEU A 36 22.92 35.31 -54.22
CA LEU A 36 21.75 35.51 -55.10
C LEU A 36 21.70 36.90 -55.78
N THR A 37 21.55 36.97 -57.12
CA THR A 37 21.00 38.15 -57.82
C THR A 37 20.24 37.85 -59.14
N VAL A 38 18.91 37.82 -59.05
CA VAL A 38 17.92 38.54 -59.91
C VAL A 38 17.97 38.42 -61.46
N LYS A 39 16.94 37.72 -62.00
CA LYS A 39 16.15 37.92 -63.26
C LYS A 39 16.81 37.87 -64.65
N GLY A 40 16.11 37.19 -65.57
CA GLY A 40 16.18 37.39 -67.03
C GLY A 40 15.37 36.35 -67.83
N ASP A 41 14.28 36.76 -68.46
CA ASP A 41 13.40 35.91 -69.28
C ASP A 41 13.93 35.58 -70.70
N VAL A 42 13.22 34.66 -71.36
CA VAL A 42 12.79 34.67 -72.79
C VAL A 42 13.22 33.47 -73.64
N SER A 43 12.27 32.56 -73.92
CA SER A 43 12.02 31.76 -75.17
C SER A 43 13.18 30.96 -75.82
N ALA A 44 13.00 29.92 -76.64
CA ALA A 44 11.94 28.95 -76.96
C ALA A 44 12.55 28.04 -78.06
N LEU A 45 12.04 26.81 -78.23
CA LEU A 45 11.79 26.10 -79.52
C LEU A 45 11.79 24.56 -79.38
N ILE A 46 10.81 23.98 -80.04
CA ILE A 46 10.50 22.55 -80.27
C ILE A 46 10.75 22.35 -81.80
N PRO A 47 11.30 21.23 -82.32
CA PRO A 47 10.58 19.95 -82.34
C PRO A 47 11.37 18.62 -82.29
N ARG A 48 10.56 17.57 -82.17
CA ARG A 48 10.89 16.13 -82.14
C ARG A 48 11.18 15.54 -83.53
N SER A 49 11.80 14.35 -83.52
CA SER A 49 11.26 13.08 -84.09
C SER A 49 12.05 12.37 -85.20
N SER A 50 11.81 11.05 -85.29
CA SER A 50 12.29 10.06 -86.27
C SER A 50 13.79 9.69 -86.20
N SER A 51 14.23 8.45 -86.50
CA SER A 51 13.56 7.13 -86.59
C SER A 51 14.64 6.06 -86.79
N GLY A 52 14.42 4.80 -86.40
CA GLY A 52 15.37 3.72 -86.70
C GLY A 52 14.91 2.33 -86.24
N GLU A 53 14.14 1.64 -87.08
CA GLU A 53 13.89 0.21 -86.93
C GLU A 53 15.08 -0.61 -87.47
N ASN A 54 15.34 -1.79 -86.90
CA ASN A 54 15.61 -3.01 -87.68
C ASN A 54 15.51 -4.28 -86.82
N ARG A 55 15.57 -5.44 -87.48
CA ARG A 55 14.80 -6.66 -87.15
C ARG A 55 15.68 -7.93 -87.08
N GLU A 56 15.08 -9.05 -86.62
CA GLU A 56 15.51 -10.47 -86.86
C GLU A 56 16.74 -10.99 -86.05
N SER A 57 16.89 -12.28 -85.68
CA SER A 57 16.03 -13.48 -85.76
C SER A 57 16.51 -14.69 -84.91
N ILE A 58 15.55 -15.42 -84.29
CA ILE A 58 15.41 -16.90 -84.16
C ILE A 58 16.56 -17.79 -83.58
N LYS A 59 16.29 -18.56 -82.50
CA LYS A 59 16.31 -20.06 -82.45
C LYS A 59 15.99 -20.67 -81.06
N GLU A 60 15.05 -21.63 -81.01
CA GLU A 60 14.93 -22.66 -79.95
C GLU A 60 15.87 -23.87 -80.24
N PRO A 61 15.94 -24.91 -79.36
CA PRO A 61 14.98 -26.03 -79.50
C PRO A 61 14.56 -26.78 -78.20
N GLY A 62 13.40 -27.46 -78.25
CA GLY A 62 13.42 -28.92 -78.06
C GLY A 62 12.77 -29.60 -76.83
N ARG A 63 11.43 -29.62 -76.78
CA ARG A 63 10.53 -30.71 -76.30
C ARG A 63 11.13 -31.99 -75.67
N SER A 64 10.55 -32.42 -74.55
CA SER A 64 10.13 -33.83 -74.31
C SER A 64 8.92 -33.90 -73.36
N ILE A 65 8.37 -35.10 -73.08
CA ILE A 65 6.91 -35.37 -73.02
C ILE A 65 6.59 -36.69 -72.26
N GLN A 66 5.33 -36.84 -71.76
CA GLN A 66 4.66 -38.06 -71.20
C GLN A 66 5.09 -38.56 -69.80
N ALA A 67 4.29 -39.36 -69.05
CA ALA A 67 2.83 -39.52 -68.87
C ALA A 67 2.58 -40.71 -67.91
N GLY A 68 1.49 -40.73 -67.13
CA GLY A 68 1.10 -41.94 -66.39
C GLY A 68 -0.07 -41.75 -65.41
N SER A 69 -1.22 -42.37 -65.70
CA SER A 69 -2.43 -42.29 -64.88
C SER A 69 -2.85 -43.65 -64.32
N SER A 70 -3.33 -43.66 -63.06
CA SER A 70 -4.45 -44.49 -62.54
C SER A 70 -4.58 -44.23 -61.02
N GLY A 71 -5.74 -44.28 -60.37
CA GLY A 71 -7.11 -44.42 -60.87
C GLY A 71 -7.88 -45.61 -60.30
N LYS A 72 -8.43 -45.48 -59.06
CA LYS A 72 -9.75 -46.03 -58.61
C LYS A 72 -10.01 -45.86 -57.10
N GLN A 73 -11.11 -45.17 -56.79
CA GLN A 73 -11.95 -45.32 -55.57
C GLN A 73 -12.93 -46.54 -55.76
N PRO A 74 -13.95 -46.91 -54.90
CA PRO A 74 -14.68 -46.08 -53.91
C PRO A 74 -15.42 -46.75 -52.69
N LYS A 75 -16.21 -45.94 -51.95
CA LYS A 75 -17.40 -46.25 -51.08
C LYS A 75 -17.12 -46.96 -49.72
N ARG A 76 -17.91 -46.82 -48.63
CA ARG A 76 -19.12 -46.05 -48.18
C ARG A 76 -19.14 -46.16 -46.62
N PHE A 77 -19.85 -45.39 -45.77
CA PHE A 77 -21.25 -44.89 -45.78
C PHE A 77 -21.42 -43.71 -44.77
N SER A 78 -22.43 -42.86 -45.04
CA SER A 78 -23.30 -41.98 -44.18
C SER A 78 -23.08 -41.85 -42.64
N SER A 79 -23.47 -40.76 -41.96
CA SER A 79 -24.62 -39.87 -42.21
C SER A 79 -24.54 -38.47 -41.54
N GLU A 80 -25.02 -37.42 -42.23
CA GLU A 80 -25.51 -36.18 -41.59
C GLU A 80 -26.91 -36.40 -40.93
N PRO A 81 -27.52 -35.37 -40.29
CA PRO A 81 -28.41 -34.53 -41.09
C PRO A 81 -28.22 -33.01 -40.92
N SER A 82 -28.15 -32.33 -42.05
CA SER A 82 -28.30 -30.88 -42.23
C SER A 82 -29.77 -30.47 -42.37
N LEU A 83 -30.11 -29.18 -42.14
CA LEU A 83 -31.26 -28.45 -42.72
C LEU A 83 -31.05 -26.92 -42.49
N ARG A 84 -30.63 -26.15 -43.52
CA ARG A 84 -31.41 -25.17 -44.34
C ARG A 84 -32.04 -23.99 -43.55
N PHE A 85 -32.09 -22.74 -44.04
CA PHE A 85 -32.41 -22.27 -45.41
C PHE A 85 -31.73 -20.93 -45.79
N SER A 86 -31.86 -20.55 -47.07
CA SER A 86 -31.27 -19.36 -47.70
C SER A 86 -32.26 -18.20 -47.93
N SER A 87 -31.74 -16.97 -47.84
CA SER A 87 -32.04 -15.77 -48.65
C SER A 87 -33.49 -15.30 -48.89
N SER A 88 -33.80 -14.05 -48.49
CA SER A 88 -34.64 -13.14 -49.30
C SER A 88 -34.51 -11.66 -48.92
N PHE A 89 -34.13 -10.85 -49.92
CA PHE A 89 -34.53 -9.45 -50.19
C PHE A 89 -34.24 -8.28 -49.22
N SER A 90 -33.67 -7.26 -49.87
CA SER A 90 -33.48 -5.85 -49.53
C SER A 90 -34.66 -5.08 -48.92
N GLU A 91 -34.35 -4.04 -48.15
CA GLU A 91 -34.64 -2.66 -48.61
C GLU A 91 -33.74 -1.60 -47.96
N THR A 92 -33.63 -0.44 -48.63
CA THR A 92 -32.71 0.66 -48.29
C THR A 92 -33.34 1.69 -47.35
N THR A 93 -32.54 2.23 -46.44
CA THR A 93 -32.77 3.59 -45.93
C THR A 93 -31.43 4.33 -45.76
N LYS A 94 -31.18 5.29 -46.66
CA LYS A 94 -30.15 6.33 -46.43
C LYS A 94 -30.76 7.42 -45.57
N ILE A 95 -30.08 7.82 -44.50
CA ILE A 95 -30.14 9.18 -43.97
C ILE A 95 -28.70 9.64 -43.78
N GLU A 96 -28.44 10.88 -44.19
CA GLU A 96 -27.09 11.44 -44.35
C GLU A 96 -26.53 11.91 -43.01
N ALA A 97 -25.29 11.51 -42.69
CA ALA A 97 -24.48 12.14 -41.66
C ALA A 97 -23.50 13.11 -42.34
N THR A 98 -23.51 14.37 -41.90
CA THR A 98 -22.76 15.47 -42.48
C THR A 98 -21.24 15.28 -42.36
N SER A 99 -20.52 15.49 -43.46
CA SER A 99 -19.07 15.54 -43.49
C SER A 99 -18.51 16.81 -42.83
N SER A 100 -17.74 16.66 -41.77
CA SER A 100 -16.78 17.66 -41.29
C SER A 100 -15.37 17.06 -41.29
N GLY A 101 -14.41 17.78 -41.87
CA GLY A 101 -13.18 17.19 -42.41
C GLY A 101 -12.28 16.47 -41.41
N PHE A 102 -11.79 15.30 -41.84
CA PHE A 102 -10.47 14.78 -41.52
C PHE A 102 -9.80 14.40 -42.83
N GLU A 103 -8.66 15.01 -43.16
CA GLU A 103 -7.80 14.53 -44.24
C GLU A 103 -7.01 13.32 -43.74
N PRO A 104 -6.91 12.21 -44.51
CA PRO A 104 -6.11 11.05 -44.13
C PRO A 104 -4.62 11.30 -44.46
N ALA A 105 -3.93 12.04 -43.61
CA ALA A 105 -2.48 12.21 -43.66
C ALA A 105 -1.78 11.07 -42.91
N ASP A 106 -1.44 10.00 -43.66
CA ASP A 106 -0.08 9.46 -43.80
C ASP A 106 -0.13 8.01 -44.31
N ARG A 107 0.06 7.87 -45.62
CA ARG A 107 0.53 6.60 -46.18
C ARG A 107 2.03 6.52 -45.91
N MET A 108 2.46 5.42 -45.29
CA MET A 108 3.89 5.11 -45.12
C MET A 108 4.64 5.32 -46.44
N PRO A 109 5.70 6.15 -46.48
CA PRO A 109 6.49 6.40 -47.69
C PRO A 109 6.94 5.08 -48.32
N GLU A 110 6.80 4.97 -49.65
CA GLU A 110 7.09 3.73 -50.38
C GLU A 110 8.56 3.27 -50.22
N GLU A 111 9.46 4.22 -49.96
CA GLU A 111 10.87 3.97 -49.64
C GLU A 111 11.04 3.28 -48.27
N ILE A 112 10.26 3.67 -47.26
CA ILE A 112 10.23 3.02 -45.93
C ILE A 112 9.56 1.65 -46.05
N ALA A 113 8.47 1.55 -46.81
CA ALA A 113 7.81 0.28 -47.09
C ALA A 113 8.75 -0.73 -47.77
N ALA A 114 9.54 -0.26 -48.75
CA ALA A 114 10.55 -1.04 -49.44
C ALA A 114 11.75 -1.40 -48.55
N LEU A 115 12.18 -0.51 -47.65
CA LEU A 115 13.22 -0.79 -46.66
C LEU A 115 12.77 -1.87 -45.66
N VAL A 116 11.56 -1.76 -45.12
CA VAL A 116 10.95 -2.77 -44.24
C VAL A 116 10.84 -4.12 -44.96
N GLN A 117 10.33 -4.15 -46.20
CA GLN A 117 10.31 -5.38 -47.00
C GLN A 117 11.72 -5.93 -47.27
N THR A 118 12.72 -5.08 -47.53
CA THR A 118 14.08 -5.53 -47.82
C THR A 118 14.79 -6.06 -46.58
N LEU A 119 14.52 -5.52 -45.39
CA LEU A 119 15.03 -6.02 -44.12
C LEU A 119 14.37 -7.36 -43.76
N LEU A 120 13.04 -7.46 -43.84
CA LEU A 120 12.29 -8.71 -43.67
C LEU A 120 12.72 -9.81 -44.67
N LEU A 121 13.16 -9.45 -45.88
CA LEU A 121 13.69 -10.39 -46.87
C LEU A 121 15.15 -10.78 -46.64
N LYS A 122 15.96 -9.95 -45.95
CA LYS A 122 17.35 -10.28 -45.58
C LYS A 122 17.44 -11.27 -44.42
N GLU A 123 16.42 -11.34 -43.57
CA GLU A 123 16.35 -12.26 -42.43
C GLU A 123 15.77 -13.65 -42.76
N LYS A 124 15.30 -13.90 -43.99
CA LYS A 124 14.79 -15.22 -44.45
C LYS A 124 15.80 -16.38 -44.46
N ASN A 125 16.98 -16.21 -43.88
CA ASN A 125 17.93 -17.28 -43.57
C ASN A 125 17.87 -17.73 -42.10
N VAL A 126 17.02 -17.11 -41.27
CA VAL A 126 16.54 -17.67 -40.00
C VAL A 126 15.16 -18.24 -40.29
N GLU A 127 14.95 -19.53 -39.98
CA GLU A 127 13.69 -20.21 -40.22
C GLU A 127 12.56 -19.59 -39.38
N ASP A 128 11.34 -19.57 -39.93
CA ASP A 128 10.18 -18.84 -39.39
C ASP A 128 9.83 -19.23 -37.93
N GLU A 129 9.72 -18.28 -37.00
CA GLU A 129 8.70 -18.25 -35.93
C GLU A 129 8.55 -16.83 -35.32
N GLU A 130 7.31 -16.43 -35.02
CA GLU A 130 6.99 -15.25 -34.21
C GLU A 130 7.34 -15.51 -32.73
N GLY A 131 8.62 -15.41 -32.38
CA GLY A 131 9.15 -15.81 -31.07
C GLY A 131 8.74 -14.93 -29.87
N ILE A 132 8.49 -15.58 -28.72
CA ILE A 132 8.45 -14.95 -27.40
C ILE A 132 9.88 -14.90 -26.82
N TYR A 133 10.33 -13.72 -26.43
CA TYR A 133 11.56 -13.51 -25.66
C TYR A 133 11.24 -13.39 -24.16
N ALA A 134 11.96 -14.16 -23.34
CA ALA A 134 11.85 -14.17 -21.89
C ALA A 134 13.16 -13.69 -21.23
N VAL A 135 13.03 -12.93 -20.14
CA VAL A 135 14.14 -12.59 -19.23
C VAL A 135 13.95 -13.41 -17.95
N LEU A 136 14.95 -14.22 -17.60
CA LEU A 136 14.91 -15.09 -16.43
C LEU A 136 15.51 -14.38 -15.22
N TRP A 137 14.73 -14.28 -14.14
CA TRP A 137 15.17 -13.76 -12.85
C TRP A 137 15.25 -14.91 -11.84
N ASP A 138 16.44 -15.16 -11.30
CA ASP A 138 16.65 -16.09 -10.19
C ASP A 138 16.71 -15.30 -8.87
N PHE A 139 15.68 -15.45 -8.05
CA PHE A 139 15.61 -14.78 -6.74
C PHE A 139 16.27 -15.64 -5.68
N GLY A 140 17.41 -15.16 -5.15
CA GLY A 140 18.19 -15.87 -4.14
C GLY A 140 17.35 -16.31 -2.94
N GLY A 141 17.25 -17.64 -2.74
CA GLY A 141 16.46 -18.26 -1.66
C GLY A 141 16.94 -17.97 -0.23
N GLN A 142 18.01 -17.19 -0.03
CA GLN A 142 18.48 -16.79 1.29
C GLN A 142 17.55 -15.71 1.87
N SER A 143 17.05 -15.93 3.10
CA SER A 143 16.07 -15.05 3.75
C SER A 143 16.48 -13.58 3.88
N VAL A 144 17.77 -13.26 3.77
CA VAL A 144 18.29 -11.88 3.78
C VAL A 144 17.90 -11.08 2.53
N TYR A 145 17.63 -11.75 1.40
CA TYR A 145 17.17 -11.10 0.17
C TYR A 145 15.65 -10.94 0.10
N TYR A 146 14.89 -11.63 0.95
CA TYR A 146 13.41 -11.61 0.89
C TYR A 146 12.81 -10.23 1.18
N VAL A 147 13.56 -9.34 1.85
CA VAL A 147 13.19 -7.94 2.05
C VAL A 147 13.23 -7.11 0.75
N THR A 148 13.97 -7.55 -0.29
CA THR A 148 14.05 -6.83 -1.58
C THR A 148 12.94 -7.21 -2.55
N HIS A 149 12.20 -8.30 -2.32
CA HIS A 149 11.15 -8.77 -3.22
C HIS A 149 10.13 -7.68 -3.64
N PRO A 150 9.63 -6.80 -2.75
CA PRO A 150 8.65 -5.77 -3.13
C PRO A 150 9.18 -4.73 -4.14
N LEU A 151 10.49 -4.69 -4.39
CA LEU A 151 11.12 -3.81 -5.37
C LEU A 151 11.17 -4.43 -6.79
N PHE A 152 11.36 -5.74 -6.86
CA PHE A 152 11.70 -6.45 -8.10
C PHE A 152 10.55 -7.31 -8.64
N LEU A 153 9.66 -7.83 -7.79
CA LEU A 153 8.48 -8.53 -8.26
C LEU A 153 7.53 -7.56 -9.01
N THR A 154 6.81 -8.05 -10.02
CA THR A 154 5.95 -7.26 -10.91
C THR A 154 4.71 -8.06 -11.31
N SER A 155 3.55 -7.41 -11.44
CA SER A 155 2.28 -8.05 -11.81
C SER A 155 2.24 -8.52 -13.28
N ARG A 156 3.16 -8.03 -14.11
CA ARG A 156 3.32 -8.38 -15.54
C ARG A 156 4.31 -9.53 -15.78
N ALA A 157 4.65 -10.31 -14.75
CA ALA A 157 5.54 -11.48 -14.86
C ALA A 157 4.79 -12.82 -14.82
N VAL A 158 5.51 -13.88 -15.19
CA VAL A 158 5.15 -15.29 -14.92
C VAL A 158 6.11 -15.82 -13.85
N TYR A 159 5.58 -16.51 -12.86
CA TYR A 159 6.35 -17.04 -11.73
C TYR A 159 6.43 -18.57 -11.77
N LEU A 160 7.61 -19.09 -11.45
CA LEU A 160 7.83 -20.52 -11.21
C LEU A 160 8.11 -20.71 -9.72
N LEU A 161 7.14 -21.23 -8.97
CA LEU A 161 7.31 -21.56 -7.56
C LEU A 161 7.98 -22.93 -7.46
N VAL A 162 9.28 -22.94 -7.18
CA VAL A 162 10.08 -24.17 -7.15
C VAL A 162 10.11 -24.76 -5.73
N TYR A 163 9.77 -26.04 -5.62
CA TYR A 163 9.87 -26.81 -4.36
C TYR A 163 10.83 -28.00 -4.52
N ASP A 164 11.45 -28.43 -3.42
CA ASP A 164 12.37 -29.57 -3.33
C ASP A 164 11.65 -30.74 -2.63
N LEU A 165 11.21 -31.75 -3.40
CA LEU A 165 10.45 -32.88 -2.88
C LEU A 165 11.23 -33.79 -1.93
N SER A 166 12.57 -33.65 -1.82
CA SER A 166 13.34 -34.40 -0.82
C SER A 166 13.06 -33.93 0.62
N ARG A 167 12.45 -32.73 0.77
CA ARG A 167 12.07 -32.11 2.03
C ARG A 167 10.62 -32.40 2.38
N ASN A 168 10.33 -32.46 3.67
CA ASN A 168 8.95 -32.50 4.16
C ASN A 168 8.39 -31.06 4.22
N PRO A 169 7.18 -30.79 3.69
CA PRO A 169 6.59 -29.46 3.77
C PRO A 169 6.38 -28.98 5.22
N TYR A 170 6.05 -29.88 6.15
CA TYR A 170 5.70 -29.56 7.53
C TYR A 170 6.89 -29.56 8.51
N GLU A 171 8.06 -30.05 8.09
CA GLU A 171 9.28 -29.94 8.91
C GLU A 171 9.82 -28.50 8.91
N THR A 172 10.43 -28.10 10.03
CA THR A 172 11.20 -26.85 10.12
C THR A 172 12.26 -26.81 9.02
N ALA A 173 12.28 -25.73 8.26
CA ALA A 173 13.24 -25.51 7.20
C ALA A 173 14.67 -25.36 7.75
N THR A 174 15.67 -25.48 6.88
CA THR A 174 17.06 -25.27 7.26
C THR A 174 17.26 -23.87 7.87
N PRO A 175 17.76 -23.72 9.11
CA PRO A 175 17.94 -22.41 9.73
C PRO A 175 18.78 -21.47 8.86
N PRO A 176 18.36 -20.21 8.64
CA PRO A 176 19.05 -19.34 7.72
C PRO A 176 20.42 -18.95 8.29
N ASN A 177 21.44 -19.07 7.42
CA ASN A 177 22.79 -18.61 7.75
C ASN A 177 22.86 -17.09 7.58
N LYS A 178 23.39 -16.38 8.58
CA LYS A 178 23.77 -14.97 8.50
C LYS A 178 25.28 -14.83 8.50
N GLN A 179 25.81 -14.06 7.56
CA GLN A 179 27.21 -13.68 7.57
C GLN A 179 27.46 -12.71 8.73
N GLY A 180 28.56 -12.90 9.46
CA GLY A 180 29.16 -11.89 10.33
C GLY A 180 30.63 -11.68 9.97
N MET A 181 31.30 -10.77 10.69
CA MET A 181 32.69 -10.39 10.40
C MET A 181 33.66 -11.58 10.51
N PHE A 182 33.51 -12.43 11.52
CA PHE A 182 34.50 -13.50 11.83
C PHE A 182 33.97 -14.92 11.65
N LYS A 183 32.66 -15.10 11.46
CA LYS A 183 32.03 -16.41 11.28
C LYS A 183 30.62 -16.26 10.68
N LEU A 184 30.09 -17.38 10.20
CA LEU A 184 28.66 -17.54 9.95
C LEU A 184 27.93 -17.80 11.27
N PHE A 185 26.71 -17.28 11.37
CA PHE A 185 25.75 -17.56 12.43
C PHE A 185 24.55 -18.28 11.83
N GLN A 186 23.93 -19.20 12.57
CA GLN A 186 22.66 -19.81 12.19
C GLN A 186 21.56 -19.26 13.08
N ASP A 187 20.44 -18.82 12.47
CA ASP A 187 19.27 -18.37 13.22
C ASP A 187 18.41 -19.56 13.65
N ASN A 188 18.92 -20.30 14.64
CA ASN A 188 18.33 -21.55 15.15
C ASN A 188 16.92 -21.37 15.75
N PHE A 189 16.49 -20.13 15.98
CA PHE A 189 15.16 -19.81 16.52
C PHE A 189 14.18 -19.31 15.44
N ASN A 190 14.59 -19.31 14.17
CA ASN A 190 13.68 -19.16 13.04
C ASN A 190 13.02 -20.52 12.74
N LEU A 191 11.83 -20.73 13.30
CA LEU A 191 11.11 -22.00 13.25
C LEU A 191 10.20 -22.18 12.02
N LYS A 192 10.36 -21.37 10.97
CA LYS A 192 9.56 -21.51 9.73
C LYS A 192 9.74 -22.90 9.11
N THR A 193 8.64 -23.49 8.68
CA THR A 193 8.58 -24.74 7.92
C THR A 193 8.94 -24.53 6.45
N ASN A 194 9.17 -25.62 5.71
CA ASN A 194 9.36 -25.53 4.26
C ASN A 194 8.08 -25.02 3.55
N LEU A 195 6.89 -25.31 4.08
CA LEU A 195 5.61 -24.80 3.60
C LEU A 195 5.42 -23.29 3.89
N ASP A 196 5.84 -22.79 5.05
CA ASP A 196 5.77 -21.35 5.39
C ASP A 196 6.51 -20.49 4.37
N TYR A 197 7.56 -21.03 3.75
CA TYR A 197 8.29 -20.35 2.67
C TYR A 197 7.52 -20.37 1.34
N LEU A 198 6.80 -21.44 1.00
CA LEU A 198 5.91 -21.45 -0.17
C LEU A 198 4.74 -20.47 0.00
N ASP A 199 4.12 -20.47 1.17
CA ASP A 199 3.01 -19.58 1.54
C ASP A 199 3.44 -18.10 1.57
N PHE A 200 4.67 -17.84 2.02
CA PHE A 200 5.34 -16.53 1.92
C PHE A 200 5.54 -16.07 0.47
N TRP A 201 6.06 -16.95 -0.41
CA TRP A 201 6.27 -16.64 -1.82
C TRP A 201 4.96 -16.37 -2.55
N MET A 202 3.96 -17.24 -2.37
CA MET A 202 2.62 -17.04 -2.94
C MET A 202 1.97 -15.75 -2.45
N THR A 203 2.06 -15.45 -1.16
CA THR A 203 1.58 -14.17 -0.60
C THR A 203 2.28 -12.98 -1.25
N SER A 204 3.61 -13.04 -1.38
CA SER A 204 4.40 -11.96 -1.98
C SER A 204 3.96 -11.67 -3.42
N VAL A 205 3.74 -12.73 -4.21
CA VAL A 205 3.27 -12.62 -5.59
C VAL A 205 1.82 -12.13 -5.69
N ALA A 206 0.91 -12.65 -4.85
CA ALA A 206 -0.50 -12.25 -4.84
C ALA A 206 -0.69 -10.79 -4.40
N SER A 207 0.19 -10.25 -3.55
CA SER A 207 0.14 -8.85 -3.11
C SER A 207 0.32 -7.82 -4.24
N LEU A 208 0.80 -8.26 -5.42
CA LEU A 208 0.96 -7.46 -6.63
C LEU A 208 -0.35 -7.32 -7.44
N ALA A 209 -1.38 -8.12 -7.11
CA ALA A 209 -2.67 -8.06 -7.78
C ALA A 209 -3.41 -6.76 -7.42
N THR A 210 -3.83 -6.01 -8.44
CA THR A 210 -4.62 -4.79 -8.27
C THR A 210 -6.09 -5.12 -8.06
N GLU A 211 -6.61 -4.95 -6.84
CA GLU A 211 -8.06 -4.90 -6.57
C GLU A 211 -8.68 -3.74 -7.37
N GLY A 212 -9.25 -4.01 -8.54
CA GLY A 212 -9.95 -3.00 -9.35
C GLY A 212 -9.64 -2.99 -10.85
N GLY A 213 -8.69 -3.80 -11.34
CA GLY A 213 -8.68 -4.14 -12.76
C GLY A 213 -10.02 -4.78 -13.12
N ASN A 214 -10.72 -4.27 -14.15
CA ASN A 214 -12.01 -4.80 -14.59
C ASN A 214 -11.97 -6.33 -14.58
N ARG A 215 -12.93 -6.98 -13.89
CA ARG A 215 -13.22 -8.40 -14.11
C ARG A 215 -13.29 -8.59 -15.62
N GLN A 216 -12.32 -9.27 -16.22
CA GLN A 216 -12.33 -9.44 -17.66
C GLN A 216 -13.66 -10.09 -18.02
N GLU A 217 -14.44 -9.44 -18.88
CA GLU A 217 -15.60 -10.08 -19.49
C GLU A 217 -15.11 -11.38 -20.08
N SER A 218 -15.61 -12.50 -19.53
CA SER A 218 -14.92 -13.79 -19.53
C SER A 218 -14.30 -14.10 -20.88
N THR A 219 -13.00 -13.83 -21.02
CA THR A 219 -12.30 -14.07 -22.27
C THR A 219 -12.31 -15.59 -22.43
N GLY A 220 -12.93 -16.10 -23.49
CA GLY A 220 -13.25 -17.54 -23.62
C GLY A 220 -12.03 -18.48 -23.73
N CYS A 221 -10.83 -17.98 -23.43
CA CYS A 221 -9.58 -18.72 -23.41
C CYS A 221 -9.43 -19.48 -22.09
N LYS A 222 -9.52 -20.81 -22.15
CA LYS A 222 -9.44 -21.73 -21.01
C LYS A 222 -8.06 -21.82 -20.33
N LEU A 223 -7.10 -20.99 -20.74
CA LEU A 223 -5.69 -21.10 -20.33
C LEU A 223 -5.23 -19.97 -19.38
N LEU A 224 -5.97 -18.86 -19.34
CA LEU A 224 -5.69 -17.76 -18.42
C LEU A 224 -6.42 -17.97 -17.09
N LEU A 225 -5.73 -17.66 -16.00
CA LEU A 225 -6.28 -17.69 -14.65
C LEU A 225 -7.16 -16.46 -14.36
N GLU A 226 -7.98 -16.55 -13.31
CA GLU A 226 -8.86 -15.46 -12.88
C GLU A 226 -8.07 -14.20 -12.46
N ASN A 227 -6.87 -14.38 -11.88
CA ASN A 227 -6.01 -13.29 -11.44
C ASN A 227 -4.57 -13.46 -11.98
N LEU A 228 -3.93 -12.32 -12.29
CA LEU A 228 -2.51 -12.21 -12.67
C LEU A 228 -1.71 -11.52 -11.55
N PRO A 229 -0.43 -11.84 -11.36
CA PRO A 229 0.42 -12.70 -12.20
C PRO A 229 0.16 -14.21 -12.01
N CYS A 230 0.55 -15.02 -13.00
CA CYS A 230 0.38 -16.48 -12.99
C CYS A 230 1.57 -17.20 -12.34
N VAL A 231 1.30 -18.21 -11.51
CA VAL A 231 2.30 -19.00 -10.77
C VAL A 231 2.19 -20.48 -11.10
N PHE A 232 3.28 -21.07 -11.59
CA PHE A 232 3.40 -22.51 -11.83
C PHE A 232 4.11 -23.19 -10.66
N LEU A 233 3.50 -24.22 -10.06
CA LEU A 233 4.17 -25.05 -9.04
C LEU A 233 5.07 -26.10 -9.70
N VAL A 234 6.38 -26.02 -9.43
CA VAL A 234 7.41 -26.89 -9.99
C VAL A 234 8.10 -27.66 -8.86
N CYS A 235 7.72 -28.91 -8.67
CA CYS A 235 8.25 -29.81 -7.65
C CYS A 235 9.46 -30.60 -8.19
N THR A 236 10.66 -30.20 -7.80
CA THR A 236 11.96 -30.82 -8.15
C THR A 236 12.31 -31.99 -7.23
N HIS A 237 13.42 -32.67 -7.52
CA HIS A 237 13.95 -33.84 -6.80
C HIS A 237 12.97 -35.03 -6.80
N ALA A 238 12.23 -35.20 -7.90
CA ALA A 238 11.30 -36.30 -8.09
C ALA A 238 11.99 -37.69 -8.18
N ASP A 239 13.31 -37.74 -8.33
CA ASP A 239 14.14 -38.95 -8.21
C ASP A 239 14.37 -39.38 -6.76
N GLN A 240 14.37 -38.43 -5.82
CA GLN A 240 14.64 -38.66 -4.39
C GLN A 240 13.62 -37.94 -3.48
N PRO A 241 12.32 -38.27 -3.58
CA PRO A 241 11.27 -37.70 -2.75
C PRO A 241 11.40 -38.09 -1.27
N HIS A 242 10.91 -37.21 -0.39
CA HIS A 242 10.95 -37.37 1.06
C HIS A 242 10.35 -38.71 1.50
N GLY A 243 11.06 -39.44 2.36
CA GLY A 243 10.65 -40.76 2.84
C GLY A 243 10.53 -41.85 1.77
N GLY A 244 10.93 -41.60 0.52
CA GLY A 244 10.70 -42.51 -0.60
C GLY A 244 9.24 -42.62 -1.04
N ALA A 245 8.41 -41.61 -0.73
CA ALA A 245 7.01 -41.55 -1.14
C ALA A 245 6.87 -41.32 -2.67
N ASP A 246 5.65 -41.50 -3.22
CA ASP A 246 5.40 -41.14 -4.61
C ASP A 246 5.52 -39.61 -4.82
N PRO A 247 6.36 -39.13 -5.75
CA PRO A 247 6.61 -37.71 -5.93
C PRO A 247 5.38 -36.95 -6.46
N ARG A 248 4.47 -37.63 -7.18
CA ARG A 248 3.21 -36.99 -7.64
C ARG A 248 2.21 -36.84 -6.49
N ALA A 249 2.15 -37.81 -5.58
CA ALA A 249 1.33 -37.72 -4.37
C ALA A 249 1.77 -36.55 -3.47
N LEU A 250 3.08 -36.45 -3.15
CA LEU A 250 3.62 -35.32 -2.38
C LEU A 250 3.35 -33.97 -3.04
N ALA A 251 3.60 -33.87 -4.36
CA ALA A 251 3.34 -32.65 -5.11
C ALA A 251 1.83 -32.26 -5.13
N SER A 252 0.94 -33.26 -5.14
CA SER A 252 -0.52 -33.05 -5.08
C SER A 252 -0.98 -32.62 -3.69
N GLU A 253 -0.36 -33.11 -2.62
CA GLU A 253 -0.61 -32.70 -1.24
C GLU A 253 -0.24 -31.22 -1.04
N ILE A 254 0.98 -30.83 -1.46
CA ILE A 254 1.45 -29.43 -1.40
C ILE A 254 0.52 -28.51 -2.22
N PHE A 255 0.18 -28.91 -3.44
CA PHE A 255 -0.74 -28.15 -4.28
C PHE A 255 -2.11 -27.97 -3.64
N HIS A 256 -2.69 -29.02 -3.05
CA HIS A 256 -3.97 -28.94 -2.37
C HIS A 256 -3.95 -27.94 -1.20
N VAL A 257 -2.87 -27.92 -0.42
CA VAL A 257 -2.70 -26.94 0.67
C VAL A 257 -2.64 -25.51 0.14
N LEU A 258 -1.86 -25.26 -0.91
CA LEU A 258 -1.77 -23.93 -1.54
C LEU A 258 -3.09 -23.52 -2.24
N GLN A 259 -3.84 -24.46 -2.80
CA GLN A 259 -5.13 -24.21 -3.46
C GLN A 259 -6.24 -23.83 -2.45
N ASN A 260 -6.14 -24.26 -1.19
CA ASN A 260 -7.07 -23.88 -0.13
C ASN A 260 -6.79 -22.48 0.48
N LYS A 261 -5.79 -21.74 -0.02
CA LYS A 261 -5.38 -20.41 0.48
C LYS A 261 -5.96 -19.28 -0.40
N PRO A 262 -6.07 -18.03 0.09
CA PRO A 262 -6.75 -16.94 -0.62
C PRO A 262 -6.14 -16.55 -1.97
N TYR A 263 -4.84 -16.80 -2.17
CA TYR A 263 -4.12 -16.52 -3.41
C TYR A 263 -4.29 -17.61 -4.50
N SER A 264 -5.10 -18.64 -4.28
CA SER A 264 -5.19 -19.80 -5.18
C SER A 264 -5.60 -19.46 -6.62
N SER A 265 -6.28 -18.32 -6.84
CA SER A 265 -6.57 -17.75 -8.17
C SER A 265 -5.33 -17.44 -9.02
N HIS A 266 -4.14 -17.36 -8.41
CA HIS A 266 -2.86 -17.16 -9.10
C HIS A 266 -2.14 -18.48 -9.44
N LEU A 267 -2.59 -19.60 -8.89
CA LEU A 267 -1.92 -20.89 -9.01
C LEU A 267 -2.42 -21.65 -10.23
N TYR A 268 -1.52 -21.97 -11.16
CA TYR A 268 -1.85 -22.72 -12.36
C TYR A 268 -2.34 -24.13 -12.02
N GLU A 269 -3.44 -24.58 -12.64
CA GLU A 269 -4.17 -25.82 -12.27
C GLU A 269 -3.31 -27.11 -12.28
N ARG A 270 -2.18 -27.10 -12.98
CA ARG A 270 -1.30 -28.26 -13.15
C ARG A 270 0.01 -28.09 -12.38
N VAL A 271 0.37 -29.13 -11.62
CA VAL A 271 1.67 -29.29 -10.96
C VAL A 271 2.68 -29.96 -11.89
N PHE A 272 3.93 -29.50 -11.86
CA PHE A 272 5.03 -30.05 -12.66
C PHE A 272 6.01 -30.79 -11.75
N VAL A 273 6.12 -32.11 -11.91
CA VAL A 273 6.96 -32.98 -11.08
C VAL A 273 8.23 -33.32 -11.86
N VAL A 274 9.32 -32.66 -11.52
CA VAL A 274 10.55 -32.60 -12.30
C VAL A 274 11.66 -33.45 -11.65
N ASP A 275 12.19 -34.37 -12.43
CA ASP A 275 13.46 -35.04 -12.15
C ASP A 275 14.60 -34.16 -12.70
N ASN A 276 15.15 -33.30 -11.84
CA ASN A 276 16.23 -32.38 -12.17
C ASN A 276 17.61 -33.08 -12.28
N SER A 277 17.75 -34.36 -11.94
CA SER A 277 18.99 -35.12 -12.21
C SER A 277 19.26 -35.27 -13.72
N LYS A 278 18.21 -35.16 -14.54
CA LYS A 278 18.25 -35.22 -16.01
C LYS A 278 18.55 -33.86 -16.69
N SER A 279 18.77 -32.79 -15.92
CA SER A 279 18.99 -31.45 -16.48
C SER A 279 20.28 -31.39 -17.30
N GLY A 280 20.19 -30.96 -18.56
CA GLY A 280 21.34 -30.87 -19.46
C GLY A 280 21.92 -32.20 -19.97
N GLY A 281 21.25 -33.34 -19.70
CA GLY A 281 21.61 -34.64 -20.26
C GLY A 281 21.00 -34.90 -21.65
N GLU A 282 21.42 -36.00 -22.30
CA GLU A 282 20.89 -36.41 -23.62
C GLU A 282 19.39 -36.72 -23.62
N SER A 283 18.84 -37.13 -22.47
CA SER A 283 17.41 -37.39 -22.28
C SER A 283 16.81 -36.38 -21.28
N GLU A 284 16.31 -35.25 -21.78
CA GLU A 284 15.63 -34.24 -20.95
C GLU A 284 14.39 -34.83 -20.24
N CYS A 285 14.09 -34.33 -19.04
CA CYS A 285 12.89 -34.71 -18.29
C CYS A 285 11.61 -34.33 -19.07
N PRO A 286 10.66 -35.25 -19.35
CA PRO A 286 9.45 -34.94 -20.10
C PRO A 286 8.59 -33.83 -19.48
N GLU A 287 8.55 -33.76 -18.15
CA GLU A 287 7.86 -32.69 -17.42
C GLU A 287 8.50 -31.31 -17.60
N VAL A 288 9.80 -31.21 -17.91
CA VAL A 288 10.46 -29.93 -18.25
C VAL A 288 10.09 -29.49 -19.67
N LEU A 289 10.04 -30.42 -20.62
CA LEU A 289 9.52 -30.14 -21.97
C LEU A 289 8.08 -29.62 -21.91
N LEU A 290 7.23 -30.28 -21.12
CA LEU A 290 5.84 -29.88 -20.93
C LEU A 290 5.71 -28.54 -20.19
N LEU A 291 6.51 -28.29 -19.16
CA LEU A 291 6.57 -26.99 -18.47
C LEU A 291 6.89 -25.87 -19.46
N ARG A 292 7.95 -26.05 -20.27
CA ARG A 292 8.38 -25.07 -21.29
C ARG A 292 7.27 -24.77 -22.30
N GLN A 293 6.58 -25.81 -22.80
CA GLN A 293 5.43 -25.65 -23.70
C GLN A 293 4.27 -24.91 -23.03
N THR A 294 3.92 -25.29 -21.79
CA THR A 294 2.79 -24.68 -21.07
C THR A 294 3.04 -23.22 -20.72
N VAL A 295 4.25 -22.89 -20.25
CA VAL A 295 4.66 -21.51 -19.97
C VAL A 295 4.65 -20.66 -21.24
N ARG A 296 5.09 -21.21 -22.39
CA ARG A 296 4.99 -20.52 -23.69
C ARG A 296 3.55 -20.21 -24.07
N SER A 297 2.65 -21.20 -24.03
CA SER A 297 1.24 -21.00 -24.40
C SER A 297 0.47 -20.08 -23.44
N VAL A 298 0.81 -20.08 -22.14
CA VAL A 298 0.24 -19.10 -21.19
C VAL A 298 0.80 -17.70 -21.47
N ALA A 299 2.10 -17.58 -21.75
CA ALA A 299 2.73 -16.30 -22.08
C ALA A 299 2.14 -15.68 -23.36
N GLU A 300 1.93 -16.48 -24.42
CA GLU A 300 1.25 -16.11 -25.68
C GLU A 300 -0.12 -15.43 -25.45
N GLU A 301 -0.85 -15.84 -24.41
CA GLU A 301 -2.19 -15.33 -24.12
C GLU A 301 -2.23 -14.11 -23.20
N LEU A 302 -1.15 -13.78 -22.48
CA LEU A 302 -1.11 -12.68 -21.50
C LEU A 302 -1.54 -11.35 -22.15
N PRO A 303 -2.33 -10.49 -21.45
CA PRO A 303 -2.84 -9.24 -22.02
C PRO A 303 -1.76 -8.34 -22.62
N GLN A 304 -0.62 -8.24 -21.94
CA GLN A 304 0.57 -7.50 -22.36
C GLN A 304 1.19 -7.93 -23.71
N MET A 305 0.95 -9.15 -24.18
CA MET A 305 1.42 -9.60 -25.51
C MET A 305 0.55 -9.06 -26.65
N LYS A 306 -0.63 -8.50 -26.33
CA LYS A 306 -1.59 -7.92 -27.28
C LYS A 306 -1.53 -6.38 -27.27
N GLU A 307 -0.62 -5.78 -26.52
CA GLU A 307 -0.39 -4.33 -26.45
C GLU A 307 0.55 -3.88 -27.58
N ALA A 308 0.13 -2.85 -28.34
CA ALA A 308 0.97 -2.26 -29.38
C ALA A 308 2.02 -1.30 -28.77
N ILE A 309 3.30 -1.62 -28.91
CA ILE A 309 4.41 -0.81 -28.36
C ILE A 309 4.95 0.15 -29.42
N PRO A 310 5.03 1.47 -29.17
CA PRO A 310 5.61 2.43 -30.11
C PRO A 310 7.09 2.15 -30.42
N ILE A 311 7.48 2.16 -31.69
CA ILE A 311 8.87 1.92 -32.14
C ILE A 311 9.88 2.88 -31.47
N ARG A 312 9.46 4.10 -31.12
CA ARG A 312 10.29 5.08 -30.38
C ARG A 312 10.69 4.58 -29.00
N TRP A 313 9.86 3.79 -28.33
CA TRP A 313 10.17 3.23 -27.02
C TRP A 313 11.26 2.16 -27.13
N LEU A 314 11.31 1.43 -28.25
CA LEU A 314 12.35 0.44 -28.59
C LEU A 314 13.66 1.08 -29.06
N GLN A 315 13.58 2.28 -29.62
CA GLN A 315 14.74 3.15 -29.83
C GLN A 315 15.28 3.64 -28.49
N TYR A 316 14.41 4.00 -27.54
CA TYR A 316 14.79 4.47 -26.21
C TYR A 316 15.42 3.37 -25.35
N GLU A 317 14.80 2.19 -25.28
CA GLU A 317 15.35 0.98 -24.65
C GLU A 317 16.81 0.72 -25.10
N LYS A 318 17.06 0.74 -26.42
CA LYS A 318 18.43 0.56 -26.94
C LYS A 318 19.35 1.75 -26.72
N ALA A 319 18.84 2.98 -26.73
CA ALA A 319 19.65 4.15 -26.39
C ALA A 319 20.15 4.08 -24.93
N LEU A 320 19.35 3.52 -24.03
CA LEU A 320 19.75 3.23 -22.64
C LEU A 320 20.72 2.04 -22.56
N HIS A 321 20.51 0.97 -23.34
CA HIS A 321 21.45 -0.17 -23.39
C HIS A 321 22.86 0.24 -23.82
N VAL A 322 22.98 1.10 -24.84
CA VAL A 322 24.30 1.63 -25.27
C VAL A 322 24.98 2.43 -24.14
N ILE A 323 24.22 3.22 -23.38
CA ILE A 323 24.73 3.94 -22.20
C ILE A 323 25.16 2.97 -21.09
N GLN A 324 24.47 1.84 -20.94
CA GLN A 324 24.86 0.78 -20.00
C GLN A 324 26.16 0.07 -20.44
N GLU A 325 26.34 -0.16 -21.74
CA GLU A 325 27.57 -0.71 -22.34
C GLU A 325 28.77 0.26 -22.22
N GLU A 326 28.53 1.57 -22.29
CA GLU A 326 29.51 2.63 -21.95
C GLU A 326 29.93 2.60 -20.46
N GLY A 327 29.25 1.81 -19.62
CA GLY A 327 29.60 1.54 -18.22
C GLY A 327 28.71 2.21 -17.18
N TYR A 328 27.72 3.03 -17.60
CA TYR A 328 26.82 3.73 -16.70
C TYR A 328 25.77 2.77 -16.11
N ARG A 329 25.77 2.62 -14.78
CA ARG A 329 24.80 1.76 -14.05
C ARG A 329 23.47 2.47 -13.75
N TRP A 330 23.50 3.79 -13.76
CA TRP A 330 22.36 4.68 -13.54
C TRP A 330 22.63 6.03 -14.23
N ILE A 331 21.57 6.80 -14.45
CA ILE A 331 21.62 8.17 -14.97
C ILE A 331 20.62 9.04 -14.19
N SER A 332 20.77 10.37 -14.24
CA SER A 332 19.76 11.27 -13.69
C SER A 332 18.50 11.29 -14.54
N PHE A 333 17.35 11.60 -13.94
CA PHE A 333 16.08 11.78 -14.66
C PHE A 333 16.17 12.79 -15.80
N GLN A 334 16.88 13.90 -15.59
CA GLN A 334 17.13 14.90 -16.64
C GLN A 334 17.93 14.31 -17.81
N ARG A 335 18.94 13.47 -17.55
CA ARG A 335 19.71 12.79 -18.61
C ARG A 335 18.86 11.74 -19.32
N ALA A 336 18.03 10.98 -18.59
CA ALA A 336 17.10 10.02 -19.16
C ALA A 336 16.11 10.71 -20.13
N LYS A 337 15.55 11.85 -19.72
CA LYS A 337 14.66 12.69 -20.53
C LYS A 337 15.37 13.31 -21.74
N GLN A 338 16.61 13.78 -21.57
CA GLN A 338 17.44 14.27 -22.68
C GLN A 338 17.69 13.18 -23.73
N VAL A 339 18.00 11.95 -23.32
CA VAL A 339 18.19 10.82 -24.24
C VAL A 339 16.90 10.49 -25.00
N ALA A 340 15.75 10.59 -24.34
CA ALA A 340 14.44 10.36 -24.95
C ALA A 340 14.12 11.40 -26.04
N SER A 341 14.39 12.68 -25.78
CA SER A 341 14.14 13.76 -26.74
C SER A 341 15.16 13.79 -27.88
N GLU A 342 16.46 13.74 -27.58
CA GLU A 342 17.54 13.85 -28.57
C GLU A 342 17.64 12.62 -29.47
N LYS A 343 17.66 11.40 -28.90
CA LYS A 343 17.90 10.16 -29.67
C LYS A 343 16.63 9.50 -30.19
N CYS A 344 15.47 9.74 -29.55
CA CYS A 344 14.24 8.98 -29.80
C CYS A 344 13.03 9.84 -30.19
N LYS A 345 13.16 11.17 -30.18
CA LYS A 345 12.10 12.15 -30.51
C LYS A 345 10.85 12.01 -29.61
N ILE A 346 11.04 11.55 -28.38
CA ILE A 346 10.03 11.54 -27.30
C ILE A 346 10.21 12.87 -26.57
N VAL A 347 9.39 13.86 -26.95
CA VAL A 347 9.48 15.25 -26.43
C VAL A 347 8.34 15.55 -25.46
N ASP A 348 7.27 14.78 -25.51
CA ASP A 348 6.14 14.90 -24.61
C ASP A 348 6.45 14.27 -23.23
N ASP A 349 6.06 14.97 -22.16
CA ASP A 349 6.37 14.59 -20.79
C ASP A 349 5.52 13.41 -20.30
N GLU A 350 4.28 13.28 -20.78
CA GLU A 350 3.41 12.14 -20.46
C GLU A 350 3.85 10.90 -21.23
N GLU A 351 4.21 11.01 -22.52
CA GLU A 351 4.82 9.92 -23.30
C GLU A 351 6.13 9.45 -22.63
N PHE A 352 6.98 10.38 -22.18
CA PHE A 352 8.23 10.06 -21.49
C PHE A 352 8.01 9.30 -20.18
N LEU A 353 7.11 9.77 -19.31
CA LEU A 353 6.78 9.07 -18.07
C LEU A 353 6.13 7.70 -18.34
N THR A 354 5.33 7.59 -19.39
CA THR A 354 4.68 6.33 -19.78
C THR A 354 5.71 5.29 -20.23
N VAL A 355 6.68 5.64 -21.09
CA VAL A 355 7.74 4.70 -21.48
C VAL A 355 8.65 4.34 -20.30
N LEU A 356 8.93 5.29 -19.40
CA LEU A 356 9.77 5.06 -18.22
C LEU A 356 9.09 4.07 -17.25
N ASN A 357 7.79 4.24 -17.01
CA ASN A 357 6.98 3.31 -16.20
C ASN A 357 6.82 1.94 -16.88
N PHE A 358 6.63 1.89 -18.21
CA PHE A 358 6.60 0.64 -18.96
C PHE A 358 7.91 -0.15 -18.81
N LEU A 359 9.06 0.50 -19.00
CA LEU A 359 10.37 -0.15 -18.82
C LEU A 359 10.67 -0.51 -17.35
N HIS A 360 10.12 0.24 -16.40
CA HIS A 360 10.14 -0.11 -14.98
C HIS A 360 9.34 -1.39 -14.70
N ASP A 361 8.12 -1.51 -15.20
CA ASP A 361 7.24 -2.67 -15.00
C ASP A 361 7.80 -3.96 -15.60
N GLN A 362 8.55 -3.85 -16.70
CA GLN A 362 9.32 -4.95 -17.31
C GLN A 362 10.65 -5.24 -16.60
N ARG A 363 11.02 -4.44 -15.57
CA ARG A 363 12.29 -4.51 -14.82
C ARG A 363 13.55 -4.38 -15.69
N ILE A 364 13.42 -3.73 -16.85
CA ILE A 364 14.54 -3.35 -17.73
C ILE A 364 15.34 -2.22 -17.07
N LEU A 365 14.63 -1.29 -16.41
CA LEU A 365 15.21 -0.26 -15.56
C LEU A 365 14.43 -0.16 -14.24
N ILE A 366 14.93 0.62 -13.28
CA ILE A 366 14.19 0.94 -12.04
C ILE A 366 14.14 2.45 -11.84
N HIS A 367 12.94 2.96 -11.58
CA HIS A 367 12.63 4.37 -11.33
C HIS A 367 11.51 4.47 -10.28
N PHE A 368 11.51 5.56 -9.50
CA PHE A 368 10.45 5.87 -8.53
C PHE A 368 10.18 7.37 -8.56
N ASP A 369 8.91 7.79 -8.58
CA ASP A 369 8.51 9.21 -8.72
C ASP A 369 7.80 9.78 -7.49
N ASP A 370 7.62 8.99 -6.42
CA ASP A 370 6.78 9.31 -5.26
C ASP A 370 7.28 10.53 -4.45
N SER A 371 8.57 10.88 -4.57
CA SER A 371 9.17 12.01 -3.87
C SER A 371 10.27 12.70 -4.71
N PRO A 372 10.62 13.97 -4.41
CA PRO A 372 11.70 14.67 -5.10
C PRO A 372 13.07 14.00 -4.99
N GLN A 373 13.32 13.20 -3.94
CA GLN A 373 14.55 12.42 -3.79
C GLN A 373 14.53 11.16 -4.65
N LEU A 374 13.39 10.46 -4.69
CA LEU A 374 13.22 9.25 -5.49
C LEU A 374 13.31 9.54 -7.00
N ASN A 375 12.65 10.61 -7.44
CA ASN A 375 12.53 11.02 -8.85
C ASN A 375 13.90 11.30 -9.53
N LYS A 376 14.95 11.63 -8.76
CA LYS A 376 16.26 12.01 -9.34
C LYS A 376 16.95 10.89 -10.13
N LEU A 377 16.71 9.62 -9.77
CA LEU A 377 17.56 8.49 -10.13
C LEU A 377 16.87 7.49 -11.07
N VAL A 378 17.45 7.27 -12.26
CA VAL A 378 17.05 6.19 -13.17
C VAL A 378 18.13 5.12 -13.16
N VAL A 379 17.83 3.96 -12.59
CA VAL A 379 18.74 2.82 -12.52
C VAL A 379 18.63 2.01 -13.80
N LEU A 380 19.73 1.92 -14.57
CA LEU A 380 19.79 1.14 -15.81
C LEU A 380 20.24 -0.31 -15.58
N ASP A 381 20.90 -0.56 -14.46
CA ASP A 381 21.39 -1.88 -14.07
C ASP A 381 20.75 -2.31 -12.73
N PRO A 382 19.67 -3.12 -12.77
CA PRO A 382 19.04 -3.65 -11.58
C PRO A 382 19.96 -4.54 -10.73
N GLN A 383 20.93 -5.24 -11.33
CA GLN A 383 21.88 -6.08 -10.60
C GLN A 383 22.86 -5.22 -9.79
N TRP A 384 23.35 -4.11 -10.35
CA TRP A 384 24.12 -3.12 -9.60
C TRP A 384 23.35 -2.60 -8.39
N LEU A 385 22.05 -2.35 -8.53
CA LEU A 385 21.20 -1.89 -7.42
C LEU A 385 21.05 -2.97 -6.32
N ILE A 386 20.92 -4.24 -6.70
CA ILE A 386 20.95 -5.37 -5.76
C ILE A 386 22.29 -5.39 -5.00
N ASP A 387 23.41 -5.20 -5.68
CA ASP A 387 24.75 -5.20 -5.06
C ASP A 387 24.98 -3.99 -4.14
N VAL A 388 24.41 -2.82 -4.45
CA VAL A 388 24.36 -1.64 -3.57
C VAL A 388 23.62 -1.96 -2.27
N PHE A 389 22.44 -2.57 -2.34
CA PHE A 389 21.67 -2.94 -1.16
C PHE A 389 22.32 -4.07 -0.36
N LYS A 390 22.88 -5.06 -1.05
CA LYS A 390 23.60 -6.20 -0.46
C LYS A 390 24.72 -5.76 0.47
N LYS A 391 25.44 -4.68 0.14
CA LYS A 391 26.46 -4.08 1.02
C LYS A 391 25.90 -3.59 2.38
N VAL A 392 24.62 -3.24 2.45
CA VAL A 392 23.95 -2.70 3.63
C VAL A 392 23.16 -3.78 4.39
N ILE A 393 22.43 -4.63 3.66
CA ILE A 393 21.58 -5.69 4.25
C ILE A 393 22.36 -6.96 4.63
N THR A 394 23.68 -7.01 4.38
CA THR A 394 24.57 -8.11 4.79
C THR A 394 25.82 -7.58 5.50
N VAL A 395 26.45 -8.40 6.33
CA VAL A 395 27.74 -8.05 6.98
C VAL A 395 28.90 -8.55 6.12
N LYS A 396 29.85 -7.67 5.79
CA LYS A 396 31.08 -8.05 5.06
C LYS A 396 31.95 -8.96 5.96
N PRO A 397 32.56 -10.04 5.44
CA PRO A 397 33.61 -10.76 6.17
C PRO A 397 34.78 -9.82 6.52
N PHE A 398 35.46 -10.07 7.65
CA PHE A 398 36.57 -9.23 8.10
C PHE A 398 37.71 -9.21 7.09
N ASP A 399 38.04 -7.99 6.65
CA ASP A 399 39.24 -7.67 5.89
C ASP A 399 40.14 -6.75 6.72
N SER A 400 41.43 -6.76 6.41
CA SER A 400 42.43 -5.82 6.91
C SER A 400 42.04 -4.35 6.70
N GLU A 401 41.36 -4.03 5.59
CA GLU A 401 40.85 -2.70 5.26
C GLU A 401 39.70 -2.25 6.19
N GLU A 402 38.94 -3.19 6.76
CA GLU A 402 37.78 -2.90 7.65
C GLU A 402 38.20 -2.63 9.12
N ARG A 403 39.50 -2.50 9.40
CA ARG A 403 40.03 -2.43 10.77
C ARG A 403 39.51 -1.24 11.57
N GLU A 404 39.35 -0.08 10.93
CA GLU A 404 38.86 1.15 11.57
C GLU A 404 37.35 1.07 11.88
N PHE A 405 36.59 0.55 10.90
CA PHE A 405 35.13 0.38 10.98
C PHE A 405 34.67 -0.85 11.78
N ARG A 406 35.61 -1.70 12.25
CA ARG A 406 35.33 -2.95 13.00
C ARG A 406 34.32 -2.80 14.14
N HIS A 407 34.33 -1.66 14.84
CA HIS A 407 33.41 -1.39 15.94
C HIS A 407 31.98 -1.10 15.46
N LEU A 408 31.81 -0.41 14.34
CA LEU A 408 30.51 -0.17 13.70
C LEU A 408 29.95 -1.45 13.09
N TRP A 409 30.79 -2.25 12.41
CA TRP A 409 30.42 -3.58 11.94
C TRP A 409 29.95 -4.50 13.08
N SER A 410 30.64 -4.49 14.23
CA SER A 410 30.25 -5.24 15.44
C SER A 410 28.94 -4.74 16.07
N LYS A 411 28.59 -3.45 15.89
CA LYS A 411 27.27 -2.91 16.29
C LYS A 411 26.19 -3.43 15.35
N LEU A 412 26.38 -3.27 14.04
CA LEU A 412 25.46 -3.73 13.01
C LEU A 412 25.15 -5.23 13.12
N GLU A 413 26.19 -6.07 13.28
CA GLU A 413 26.07 -7.52 13.45
C GLU A 413 25.24 -7.92 14.68
N LYS A 414 25.34 -7.16 15.79
CA LYS A 414 24.71 -7.51 17.07
C LYS A 414 23.31 -6.93 17.28
N THR A 415 23.05 -5.73 16.75
CA THR A 415 21.83 -4.98 17.04
C THR A 415 21.01 -4.64 15.79
N GLY A 416 21.52 -4.92 14.59
CA GLY A 416 20.92 -4.48 13.34
C GLY A 416 20.97 -2.95 13.13
N ILE A 417 21.74 -2.20 13.94
CA ILE A 417 21.81 -0.73 13.85
C ILE A 417 23.05 -0.31 13.07
N LEU A 418 22.83 0.25 11.89
CA LEU A 418 23.81 0.89 11.02
C LEU A 418 24.04 2.34 11.48
N ALA A 419 25.30 2.77 11.50
CA ALA A 419 25.65 4.19 11.68
C ALA A 419 25.94 4.83 10.31
N GLU A 420 25.60 6.10 10.15
CA GLU A 420 25.82 6.89 8.93
C GLU A 420 27.28 6.80 8.44
N LYS A 421 28.27 6.92 9.34
CA LYS A 421 29.71 6.74 9.03
C LYS A 421 30.08 5.37 8.43
N LEU A 422 29.33 4.31 8.72
CA LEU A 422 29.54 3.01 8.08
C LEU A 422 28.86 2.95 6.71
N LEU A 423 27.69 3.57 6.55
CA LEU A 423 27.02 3.70 5.26
C LEU A 423 27.87 4.50 4.25
N GLU A 424 28.44 5.62 4.70
CA GLU A 424 29.40 6.44 3.94
C GLU A 424 30.60 5.61 3.45
N HIS A 425 31.19 4.78 4.31
CA HIS A 425 32.29 3.88 3.93
C HIS A 425 31.85 2.80 2.90
N LEU A 426 30.69 2.17 3.13
CA LEU A 426 30.15 1.13 2.24
C LEU A 426 29.92 1.62 0.81
N TRP A 427 29.45 2.87 0.68
CA TRP A 427 29.05 3.47 -0.58
C TRP A 427 30.07 4.46 -1.16
N GLY A 428 31.02 5.01 -0.40
CA GLY A 428 32.00 5.98 -0.89
C GLY A 428 32.94 5.45 -1.99
N SER A 429 33.05 4.12 -2.13
CA SER A 429 33.71 3.45 -3.26
C SER A 429 32.85 3.36 -4.54
N LEU A 430 31.53 3.53 -4.43
CA LEU A 430 30.55 3.40 -5.51
C LEU A 430 29.94 4.74 -5.94
N LEU A 431 29.83 5.69 -5.02
CA LEU A 431 29.08 6.93 -5.19
C LEU A 431 29.99 8.13 -4.94
N GLN A 432 30.20 8.93 -5.97
CA GLN A 432 30.97 10.18 -5.92
C GLN A 432 30.06 11.42 -5.73
N GLN A 433 28.74 11.22 -5.71
CA GLN A 433 27.73 12.29 -5.65
C GLN A 433 26.78 12.05 -4.48
N GLU A 434 26.66 13.06 -3.60
CA GLU A 434 25.82 13.05 -2.41
C GLU A 434 24.33 12.84 -2.74
N GLU A 435 23.85 13.48 -3.81
CA GLU A 435 22.46 13.32 -4.27
C GLU A 435 22.08 11.88 -4.64
N THR A 436 23.03 11.08 -5.12
CA THR A 436 22.81 9.65 -5.40
C THR A 436 22.68 8.86 -4.10
N CYS A 437 23.47 9.20 -3.07
CA CYS A 437 23.34 8.61 -1.74
C CYS A 437 21.95 8.91 -1.15
N GLU A 438 21.48 10.17 -1.21
CA GLU A 438 20.14 10.56 -0.74
C GLU A 438 19.05 9.75 -1.45
N SER A 439 19.14 9.64 -2.78
CA SER A 439 18.18 8.91 -3.61
C SER A 439 18.15 7.42 -3.22
N LEU A 440 19.31 6.80 -3.00
CA LEU A 440 19.42 5.40 -2.60
C LEU A 440 18.93 5.15 -1.16
N VAL A 441 19.20 6.06 -0.21
CA VAL A 441 18.58 5.99 1.13
C VAL A 441 17.06 6.05 1.00
N ALA A 442 16.52 7.00 0.23
CA ALA A 442 15.08 7.12 0.03
C ALA A 442 14.45 5.85 -0.56
N ILE A 443 15.11 5.18 -1.51
CA ILE A 443 14.67 3.87 -2.02
C ILE A 443 14.72 2.82 -0.91
N MET A 444 15.84 2.68 -0.20
CA MET A 444 15.97 1.68 0.86
C MET A 444 14.96 1.88 2.00
N GLU A 445 14.62 3.12 2.34
CA GLU A 445 13.59 3.47 3.31
C GLU A 445 12.18 3.22 2.80
N LYS A 446 11.86 3.59 1.54
CA LYS A 446 10.57 3.29 0.89
C LYS A 446 10.22 1.81 1.00
N PHE A 447 11.21 0.92 0.90
CA PHE A 447 11.03 -0.54 0.97
C PHE A 447 11.41 -1.18 2.32
N SER A 448 11.86 -0.39 3.30
CA SER A 448 12.31 -0.85 4.63
C SER A 448 13.42 -1.89 4.62
N LEU A 449 14.32 -1.77 3.65
CA LEU A 449 15.64 -2.42 3.67
C LEU A 449 16.51 -1.82 4.78
N MET A 450 16.35 -0.51 4.99
CA MET A 450 16.79 0.23 6.17
C MET A 450 15.70 1.23 6.57
N CYS A 451 15.70 1.72 7.80
CA CYS A 451 14.79 2.76 8.26
C CYS A 451 15.48 3.66 9.29
N LEU A 452 15.31 4.98 9.22
CA LEU A 452 15.86 5.93 10.19
C LEU A 452 15.48 5.58 11.63
N TRP A 453 16.50 5.49 12.49
CA TRP A 453 16.34 5.25 13.92
C TRP A 453 15.91 6.54 14.63
N PRO A 454 14.84 6.54 15.44
CA PRO A 454 14.45 7.71 16.24
C PRO A 454 15.54 8.09 17.24
N SER A 455 16.27 9.18 16.99
CA SER A 455 17.24 9.76 17.92
C SER A 455 16.63 10.93 18.69
N SER A 456 16.79 10.95 20.00
CA SER A 456 16.40 12.05 20.88
C SER A 456 17.44 13.20 20.91
N ALA A 457 18.64 12.98 20.38
CA ALA A 457 19.75 13.94 20.41
C ALA A 457 20.00 14.54 19.00
N PRO A 458 19.73 15.85 18.77
CA PRO A 458 19.88 16.48 17.45
C PRO A 458 21.33 16.70 16.99
N LEU A 459 22.32 16.31 17.80
CA LEU A 459 23.76 16.42 17.53
C LEU A 459 24.41 15.05 17.22
N CYS A 460 23.65 13.96 17.15
CA CYS A 460 24.18 12.62 16.87
C CYS A 460 24.12 12.31 15.37
N ASP A 461 25.15 11.67 14.82
CA ASP A 461 25.14 11.13 13.46
C ASP A 461 23.90 10.23 13.26
N LYS A 462 23.34 10.20 12.03
CA LYS A 462 22.14 9.38 11.78
C LYS A 462 22.44 7.90 12.01
N GLN A 463 21.40 7.18 12.41
CA GLN A 463 21.45 5.74 12.60
C GLN A 463 20.23 5.13 11.92
N TYR A 464 20.37 3.90 11.45
CA TYR A 464 19.32 3.20 10.70
C TYR A 464 19.18 1.77 11.23
N LEU A 465 17.95 1.30 11.41
CA LEU A 465 17.67 -0.11 11.62
C LEU A 465 17.73 -0.83 10.28
N VAL A 466 18.42 -1.97 10.22
CA VAL A 466 18.48 -2.89 9.06
C VAL A 466 17.76 -4.19 9.47
N PRO A 467 16.45 -4.34 9.17
CA PRO A 467 15.63 -5.37 9.81
C PRO A 467 16.02 -6.82 9.46
N SER A 468 16.57 -7.05 8.26
CA SER A 468 17.01 -8.37 7.80
C SER A 468 18.15 -8.96 8.66
N LEU A 469 18.91 -8.12 9.36
CA LEU A 469 20.02 -8.55 10.20
C LEU A 469 19.58 -8.99 11.60
N LEU A 470 18.43 -8.54 12.11
CA LEU A 470 17.90 -8.95 13.42
C LEU A 470 17.73 -10.48 13.53
N MET A 471 18.28 -11.09 14.58
CA MET A 471 18.13 -12.52 14.87
C MET A 471 16.79 -12.81 15.56
N SER A 472 16.24 -14.01 15.36
CA SER A 472 15.07 -14.49 16.13
C SER A 472 15.43 -14.73 17.61
N TYR A 473 14.44 -14.57 18.49
CA TYR A 473 14.59 -14.77 19.93
C TYR A 473 14.10 -16.16 20.37
N PRO A 474 14.70 -16.81 21.40
CA PRO A 474 14.26 -18.12 21.89
C PRO A 474 12.76 -18.15 22.28
N PRO A 475 11.94 -19.02 21.66
CA PRO A 475 10.50 -19.07 21.91
C PRO A 475 10.15 -19.36 23.37
N GLU A 476 10.92 -20.17 24.09
CA GLU A 476 10.65 -20.51 25.49
C GLU A 476 10.76 -19.30 26.42
N GLY A 477 11.57 -18.32 26.05
CA GLY A 477 11.65 -17.03 26.75
C GLY A 477 10.40 -16.17 26.50
N VAL A 478 9.90 -16.16 25.26
CA VAL A 478 8.66 -15.46 24.89
C VAL A 478 7.45 -16.12 25.56
N ILE A 479 7.31 -17.45 25.51
CA ILE A 479 6.18 -18.18 26.08
C ILE A 479 6.05 -17.91 27.59
N LYS A 480 7.13 -18.02 28.36
CA LYS A 480 7.14 -17.69 29.81
C LYS A 480 6.77 -16.23 30.08
N LEU A 481 7.16 -15.33 29.20
CA LEU A 481 6.83 -13.91 29.29
C LEU A 481 5.33 -13.68 28.99
N LEU A 482 4.75 -14.40 28.02
CA LEU A 482 3.32 -14.40 27.70
C LEU A 482 2.47 -15.07 28.77
N GLU A 483 2.96 -16.10 29.46
CA GLU A 483 2.28 -16.72 30.62
C GLU A 483 2.07 -15.73 31.77
N SER A 484 2.90 -14.68 31.89
CA SER A 484 2.78 -13.66 32.93
C SER A 484 1.67 -12.61 32.67
N ARG A 485 1.03 -12.62 31.49
CA ARG A 485 0.01 -11.62 31.12
C ARG A 485 -1.25 -11.74 31.96
N LYS A 486 -1.74 -10.59 32.45
CA LYS A 486 -2.99 -10.48 33.22
C LYS A 486 -4.21 -10.20 32.34
N ASN A 487 -3.99 -9.52 31.23
CA ASN A 487 -5.01 -9.16 30.24
C ASN A 487 -4.85 -10.06 28.99
N PRO A 488 -5.93 -10.31 28.21
CA PRO A 488 -5.81 -10.95 26.92
C PRO A 488 -4.92 -10.12 25.98
N SER A 489 -4.16 -10.77 25.12
CA SER A 489 -3.45 -10.08 24.03
C SER A 489 -4.44 -9.59 22.97
N LEU A 490 -4.13 -8.44 22.37
CA LEU A 490 -4.81 -7.94 21.18
C LEU A 490 -4.07 -8.46 19.93
N PHE A 491 -4.79 -8.87 18.89
CA PHE A 491 -4.20 -9.32 17.64
C PHE A 491 -4.66 -8.41 16.49
N LEU A 492 -3.71 -7.94 15.68
CA LEU A 492 -3.98 -7.31 14.39
C LEU A 492 -3.82 -8.40 13.32
N LYS A 493 -4.92 -9.03 12.92
CA LYS A 493 -4.92 -10.17 11.98
C LYS A 493 -5.17 -9.73 10.56
N LEU A 494 -4.38 -10.22 9.61
CA LEU A 494 -4.59 -10.01 8.17
C LEU A 494 -5.59 -11.04 7.65
N GLN A 495 -6.57 -10.60 6.86
CA GLN A 495 -7.67 -11.47 6.42
C GLN A 495 -7.28 -12.43 5.28
N SER A 496 -6.34 -12.03 4.41
CA SER A 496 -6.09 -12.75 3.14
C SER A 496 -4.64 -13.22 2.92
N TYR A 497 -3.68 -12.77 3.75
CA TYR A 497 -2.25 -12.81 3.42
C TYR A 497 -1.37 -13.03 4.66
N GLN A 498 -0.18 -13.62 4.48
CA GLN A 498 0.90 -13.49 5.47
C GLN A 498 1.33 -12.03 5.64
N ILE A 499 1.94 -11.71 6.78
CA ILE A 499 2.54 -10.40 7.04
C ILE A 499 3.70 -10.14 6.07
N PRO A 500 3.67 -9.04 5.28
CA PRO A 500 4.79 -8.65 4.42
C PRO A 500 6.06 -8.37 5.25
N PRO A 501 7.27 -8.76 4.80
CA PRO A 501 8.51 -8.62 5.57
C PRO A 501 8.83 -7.16 5.96
N SER A 502 8.35 -6.22 5.17
CA SER A 502 8.52 -4.78 5.37
C SER A 502 7.49 -4.16 6.32
N LEU A 503 6.41 -4.87 6.71
CA LEU A 503 5.35 -4.32 7.55
C LEU A 503 5.76 -4.27 9.04
N PHE A 504 6.16 -5.41 9.61
CA PHE A 504 6.51 -5.49 11.04
C PHE A 504 7.65 -4.53 11.44
N PRO A 505 8.75 -4.38 10.68
CA PRO A 505 9.81 -3.43 11.04
C PRO A 505 9.36 -1.96 11.02
N ARG A 506 8.51 -1.55 10.06
CA ARG A 506 7.91 -0.21 10.06
C ARG A 506 7.03 -0.01 11.28
N LEU A 507 6.21 -1.01 11.62
CA LEU A 507 5.28 -0.94 12.75
C LEU A 507 6.07 -0.74 14.05
N VAL A 508 7.12 -1.54 14.27
CA VAL A 508 8.03 -1.42 15.40
C VAL A 508 8.65 -0.02 15.50
N LEU A 509 9.04 0.60 14.38
CA LEU A 509 9.69 1.92 14.39
C LEU A 509 8.73 3.10 14.53
N GLN A 510 7.56 3.06 13.89
CA GLN A 510 6.52 4.07 14.11
C GLN A 510 5.99 3.99 15.55
N PHE A 511 5.88 2.77 16.10
CA PHE A 511 5.54 2.55 17.49
C PHE A 511 6.64 3.03 18.45
N LEU A 512 7.93 2.80 18.13
CA LEU A 512 9.06 3.37 18.87
C LEU A 512 9.01 4.89 18.91
N GLN A 513 8.82 5.54 17.75
CA GLN A 513 8.74 7.00 17.66
C GLN A 513 7.60 7.56 18.55
N TRP A 514 6.45 6.88 18.58
CA TRP A 514 5.36 7.23 19.50
C TRP A 514 5.74 6.98 20.96
N CYS A 515 6.31 5.83 21.31
CA CYS A 515 6.69 5.52 22.69
C CYS A 515 7.70 6.51 23.27
N THR A 516 8.73 6.89 22.51
CA THR A 516 9.74 7.88 22.93
C THR A 516 9.13 9.26 23.20
N TYR A 517 8.03 9.58 22.52
CA TYR A 517 7.31 10.84 22.67
C TYR A 517 6.31 10.80 23.86
N GLU A 518 5.48 9.76 23.92
CA GLU A 518 4.38 9.64 24.88
C GLU A 518 4.90 9.32 26.29
N PHE A 519 5.93 8.47 26.37
CA PHE A 519 6.50 7.98 27.61
C PHE A 519 7.88 8.58 27.85
N GLN A 520 7.87 9.78 28.42
CA GLN A 520 9.07 10.45 28.91
C GLN A 520 9.78 9.50 29.92
N ASN A 521 11.02 9.12 29.60
CA ASN A 521 11.85 8.09 30.28
C ASN A 521 11.69 6.62 29.82
N ALA A 522 11.14 6.35 28.64
CA ALA A 522 11.23 5.01 28.04
C ALA A 522 12.70 4.58 27.77
N GLU A 523 13.03 3.32 28.04
CA GLU A 523 14.34 2.73 27.70
C GLU A 523 14.40 2.22 26.25
N ASP A 524 15.62 2.08 25.71
CA ASP A 524 15.87 1.45 24.40
C ASP A 524 15.20 0.07 24.29
N PRO A 525 14.35 -0.15 23.28
CA PRO A 525 13.60 -1.39 23.12
C PRO A 525 14.53 -2.58 22.83
N LYS A 526 14.08 -3.79 23.16
CA LYS A 526 14.75 -5.01 22.68
C LYS A 526 14.11 -5.46 21.38
N LEU A 527 14.88 -5.46 20.30
CA LEU A 527 14.42 -5.77 18.95
C LEU A 527 15.05 -7.08 18.45
N HIS A 528 14.19 -7.92 17.89
CA HIS A 528 14.48 -9.22 17.29
C HIS A 528 13.62 -9.39 16.02
N HIS A 529 13.94 -10.37 15.17
CA HIS A 529 13.33 -10.49 13.83
C HIS A 529 11.80 -10.42 13.82
N ASN A 530 11.17 -11.11 14.77
CA ASN A 530 9.72 -11.23 14.92
C ASN A 530 9.21 -10.72 16.28
N PHE A 531 10.04 -10.04 17.08
CA PHE A 531 9.70 -9.66 18.45
C PHE A 531 10.30 -8.29 18.81
N ALA A 532 9.49 -7.41 19.39
CA ALA A 532 9.93 -6.15 19.95
C ALA A 532 9.36 -5.96 21.36
N ARG A 533 10.18 -5.52 22.32
CA ARG A 533 9.73 -5.15 23.68
C ARG A 533 10.11 -3.71 24.00
N PHE A 534 9.10 -2.93 24.39
CA PHE A 534 9.19 -1.51 24.74
C PHE A 534 8.96 -1.37 26.25
N PHE A 535 9.84 -0.65 26.95
CA PHE A 535 9.72 -0.42 28.40
C PHE A 535 9.17 0.99 28.64
N ILE A 536 7.89 1.07 29.02
CA ILE A 536 7.17 2.33 29.23
C ILE A 536 7.53 2.94 30.58
N SER A 537 7.52 2.11 31.61
CA SER A 537 7.89 2.50 32.96
C SER A 537 8.83 1.44 33.50
N PRO A 538 10.16 1.61 33.33
CA PRO A 538 11.16 0.68 33.85
C PRO A 538 11.01 0.50 35.37
N ASN A 539 10.79 1.61 36.08
CA ASN A 539 10.60 1.62 37.53
C ASN A 539 9.25 1.04 37.98
N GLY A 540 8.21 1.09 37.13
CA GLY A 540 6.87 0.55 37.42
C GLY A 540 6.60 -0.83 36.79
N GLY A 541 7.63 -1.52 36.29
CA GLY A 541 7.51 -2.85 35.68
C GLY A 541 6.54 -2.93 34.49
N CYS A 542 6.32 -1.85 33.75
CA CYS A 542 5.37 -1.79 32.63
C CYS A 542 6.06 -1.86 31.27
N SER A 543 5.70 -2.85 30.45
CA SER A 543 6.26 -3.03 29.11
C SER A 543 5.23 -3.56 28.11
N ILE A 544 5.34 -3.10 26.86
CA ILE A 544 4.58 -3.61 25.71
C ILE A 544 5.46 -4.56 24.91
N ILE A 545 4.86 -5.62 24.40
CA ILE A 545 5.46 -6.54 23.44
C ILE A 545 4.65 -6.48 22.14
N LEU A 546 5.36 -6.40 21.02
CA LEU A 546 4.83 -6.71 19.69
C LEU A 546 5.49 -8.01 19.22
N LEU A 547 4.69 -9.02 18.90
CA LEU A 547 5.13 -10.33 18.41
C LEU A 547 4.50 -10.59 17.04
N CYS A 548 5.34 -10.88 16.05
CA CYS A 548 4.93 -11.14 14.68
C CYS A 548 4.71 -12.65 14.48
N HIS A 549 3.46 -13.03 14.22
CA HIS A 549 3.06 -14.36 13.75
C HIS A 549 2.94 -14.36 12.22
N PRO A 550 2.74 -15.51 11.55
CA PRO A 550 2.62 -15.56 10.09
C PRO A 550 1.54 -14.65 9.50
N SER A 551 0.37 -14.54 10.14
CA SER A 551 -0.80 -13.77 9.67
C SER A 551 -1.31 -12.70 10.64
N SER A 552 -0.68 -12.51 11.81
CA SER A 552 -1.08 -11.46 12.75
C SER A 552 0.07 -10.86 13.57
N VAL A 553 -0.13 -9.64 14.06
CA VAL A 553 0.73 -9.03 15.09
C VAL A 553 0.02 -9.13 16.43
N GLU A 554 0.59 -9.88 17.36
CA GLU A 554 0.13 -9.95 18.75
C GLU A 554 0.73 -8.79 19.55
N VAL A 555 -0.15 -8.09 20.28
CA VAL A 555 0.16 -6.93 21.13
C VAL A 555 -0.16 -7.31 22.57
N VAL A 556 0.88 -7.29 23.42
CA VAL A 556 0.78 -7.78 24.79
C VAL A 556 1.23 -6.70 25.76
N LEU A 557 0.37 -6.37 26.71
CA LEU A 557 0.66 -5.43 27.78
C LEU A 557 1.01 -6.20 29.05
N LEU A 558 2.22 -5.98 29.56
CA LEU A 558 2.68 -6.53 30.84
C LEU A 558 2.87 -5.39 31.84
N GLY A 559 2.36 -5.59 33.06
CA GLY A 559 2.53 -4.66 34.17
C GLY A 559 2.67 -5.42 35.48
N GLU A 560 3.72 -5.14 36.23
CA GLU A 560 3.91 -5.65 37.59
C GLU A 560 2.95 -4.96 38.57
N ARG A 561 2.61 -5.62 39.68
CA ARG A 561 1.86 -4.98 40.79
C ARG A 561 2.87 -4.73 41.90
N GLU A 562 3.42 -3.53 41.96
CA GLU A 562 4.10 -3.08 43.18
C GLU A 562 3.06 -2.66 44.22
N ASN A 563 2.99 -3.39 45.32
CA ASN A 563 2.27 -2.97 46.53
C ASN A 563 3.13 -1.93 47.28
N GLY A 564 3.29 -0.73 46.70
CA GLY A 564 4.05 0.38 47.28
C GLY A 564 4.72 1.26 46.22
N ASP A 565 4.73 2.57 46.46
CA ASP A 565 5.64 3.57 45.87
C ASP A 565 5.71 3.76 44.33
N LEU A 566 4.56 3.71 43.66
CA LEU A 566 4.35 4.56 42.47
C LEU A 566 4.51 6.04 42.83
N SER A 567 5.48 6.71 42.21
CA SER A 567 5.90 8.09 42.48
C SER A 567 4.76 9.11 42.36
N ALA A 568 4.85 10.18 43.17
CA ALA A 568 3.77 11.15 43.36
C ALA A 568 3.34 11.87 42.07
N ASP A 569 4.26 12.04 41.11
CA ASP A 569 4.05 12.86 39.90
C ASP A 569 3.07 12.26 38.87
N LEU A 570 2.84 10.94 38.90
CA LEU A 570 1.81 10.30 38.06
C LEU A 570 0.45 10.24 38.77
N ARG A 571 0.44 10.17 40.11
CA ARG A 571 -0.78 10.08 40.91
C ARG A 571 -1.58 11.39 40.93
N SER A 572 -0.90 12.53 40.75
CA SER A 572 -1.50 13.86 40.62
C SER A 572 -2.37 14.05 39.37
N LYS A 573 -2.21 13.21 38.34
CA LYS A 573 -3.03 13.22 37.12
C LYS A 573 -4.25 12.28 37.14
N MET A 574 -4.38 11.40 38.14
CA MET A 574 -5.30 10.24 38.09
C MET A 574 -6.25 10.09 39.30
N THR A 575 -6.55 11.15 40.06
CA THR A 575 -7.47 11.06 41.21
C THR A 575 -8.72 11.93 41.09
N SER A 576 -9.67 11.52 40.23
CA SER A 576 -11.06 12.03 40.27
C SER A 576 -12.15 11.04 39.83
N SER A 577 -12.05 9.77 40.23
CA SER A 577 -13.22 8.89 40.39
C SER A 577 -12.90 7.72 41.33
N VAL A 578 -13.77 7.47 42.30
CA VAL A 578 -13.76 6.23 43.10
C VAL A 578 -14.92 5.38 42.63
N ASP A 579 -14.69 4.58 41.59
CA ASP A 579 -15.57 3.48 41.22
C ASP A 579 -14.94 2.16 41.74
N GLU A 580 -15.65 1.48 42.64
CA GLU A 580 -15.24 0.19 43.21
C GLU A 580 -15.38 -0.96 42.18
N ASN A 581 -14.48 -1.04 41.20
CA ASN A 581 -14.36 -2.18 40.28
C ASN A 581 -12.98 -2.88 40.47
N PRO A 582 -12.89 -4.00 41.22
CA PRO A 582 -11.59 -4.53 41.68
C PRO A 582 -10.67 -5.20 40.63
N SER A 583 -11.04 -5.24 39.35
CA SER A 583 -10.44 -6.19 38.38
C SER A 583 -9.32 -5.64 37.49
N THR A 584 -9.23 -4.33 37.26
CA THR A 584 -8.29 -3.74 36.29
C THR A 584 -7.63 -2.51 36.87
N ASP A 585 -6.31 -2.40 36.71
CA ASP A 585 -5.54 -1.22 37.11
C ASP A 585 -5.85 -0.05 36.13
N PRO A 586 -6.29 1.14 36.61
CA PRO A 586 -6.62 2.28 35.76
C PRO A 586 -5.48 2.74 34.84
N PHE A 587 -4.23 2.66 35.30
CA PHE A 587 -3.06 3.00 34.47
C PHE A 587 -2.91 2.01 33.31
N ILE A 588 -3.07 0.73 33.59
CA ILE A 588 -3.01 -0.35 32.59
C ILE A 588 -4.15 -0.25 31.58
N ALA A 589 -5.36 0.11 32.01
CA ALA A 589 -6.50 0.37 31.11
C ALA A 589 -6.25 1.59 30.22
N HIS A 590 -5.69 2.68 30.78
CA HIS A 590 -5.31 3.86 30.00
C HIS A 590 -4.25 3.53 28.94
N VAL A 591 -3.15 2.85 29.32
CA VAL A 591 -2.10 2.45 28.36
C VAL A 591 -2.66 1.53 27.28
N ALA A 592 -3.48 0.54 27.61
CA ALA A 592 -4.10 -0.35 26.62
C ALA A 592 -4.96 0.41 25.59
N ARG A 593 -5.77 1.38 26.03
CA ARG A 593 -6.57 2.25 25.15
C ARG A 593 -5.69 3.15 24.28
N SER A 594 -4.66 3.78 24.84
CA SER A 594 -3.71 4.62 24.08
C SER A 594 -2.96 3.81 23.02
N VAL A 595 -2.56 2.57 23.33
CA VAL A 595 -1.93 1.63 22.38
C VAL A 595 -2.92 1.21 21.28
N ARG A 596 -4.15 0.82 21.64
CA ARG A 596 -5.22 0.45 20.69
C ARG A 596 -5.45 1.56 19.66
N ARG A 597 -5.55 2.81 20.15
CA ARG A 597 -5.76 4.02 19.35
C ARG A 597 -4.57 4.31 18.43
N GLN A 598 -3.36 4.29 18.97
CA GLN A 598 -2.15 4.56 18.18
C GLN A 598 -1.91 3.50 17.11
N LEU A 599 -2.21 2.23 17.37
CA LEU A 599 -2.08 1.17 16.36
C LEU A 599 -3.03 1.37 15.18
N SER A 600 -4.27 1.82 15.41
CA SER A 600 -5.18 2.24 14.32
C SER A 600 -4.55 3.36 13.48
N LEU A 601 -4.09 4.43 14.13
CA LEU A 601 -3.49 5.60 13.46
C LEU A 601 -2.25 5.21 12.63
N ILE A 602 -1.39 4.35 13.18
CA ILE A 602 -0.21 3.82 12.49
C ILE A 602 -0.62 3.06 11.22
N PHE A 603 -1.59 2.14 11.32
CA PHE A 603 -2.05 1.35 10.18
C PHE A 603 -2.76 2.21 9.11
N GLU A 604 -3.53 3.22 9.51
CA GLU A 604 -4.16 4.18 8.58
C GLU A 604 -3.14 5.06 7.87
N CYS A 605 -2.09 5.52 8.56
CA CYS A 605 -1.00 6.26 7.93
C CYS A 605 -0.18 5.39 6.98
N MET A 606 0.16 4.15 7.35
CA MET A 606 0.83 3.21 6.44
C MET A 606 0.01 2.95 5.17
N ARG A 607 -1.32 2.92 5.27
CA ARG A 607 -2.22 2.81 4.10
C ARG A 607 -2.12 4.03 3.18
N LYS A 608 -2.09 5.24 3.75
CA LYS A 608 -1.93 6.48 2.99
C LYS A 608 -0.53 6.62 2.36
N GLU A 609 0.51 6.03 2.99
CA GLU A 609 1.91 6.14 2.58
C GLU A 609 2.35 5.05 1.58
N PHE A 610 1.76 3.84 1.64
CA PHE A 610 2.20 2.69 0.85
C PHE A 610 1.08 2.04 0.04
N PHE A 611 1.14 2.18 -1.29
CA PHE A 611 0.10 1.66 -2.19
C PHE A 611 -0.15 0.14 -2.03
N TRP A 612 0.89 -0.65 -1.76
CA TRP A 612 0.80 -2.11 -1.53
C TRP A 612 0.06 -2.47 -0.23
N PHE A 613 -0.14 -1.52 0.68
CA PHE A 613 -0.91 -1.71 1.91
C PHE A 613 -2.42 -1.45 1.72
N ASN A 614 -2.84 -0.86 0.59
CA ASN A 614 -4.26 -0.59 0.30
C ASN A 614 -5.09 -1.88 0.13
N SER A 615 -4.51 -2.93 -0.44
CA SER A 615 -5.14 -4.26 -0.58
C SER A 615 -5.09 -5.09 0.72
N ILE A 616 -4.37 -4.63 1.75
CA ILE A 616 -4.19 -5.37 3.00
C ILE A 616 -5.31 -5.01 3.99
N ARG A 617 -6.31 -5.90 4.02
CA ARG A 617 -7.39 -5.88 5.02
C ARG A 617 -6.90 -6.50 6.32
N HIS A 618 -7.06 -5.76 7.41
CA HIS A 618 -6.74 -6.21 8.76
C HIS A 618 -7.98 -6.07 9.65
N GLU A 619 -8.04 -6.90 10.68
CA GLU A 619 -9.12 -6.93 11.66
C GLU A 619 -8.52 -7.04 13.07
N VAL A 620 -9.18 -6.41 14.04
CA VAL A 620 -8.77 -6.50 15.44
C VAL A 620 -9.46 -7.70 16.07
N CYS A 621 -8.65 -8.62 16.56
CA CYS A 621 -9.08 -9.94 17.00
C CYS A 621 -8.51 -10.29 18.37
N PHE A 622 -9.13 -11.25 19.03
CA PHE A 622 -8.69 -11.80 20.31
C PHE A 622 -8.73 -13.33 20.26
N LEU A 623 -7.69 -14.00 20.75
CA LEU A 623 -7.69 -15.47 20.85
C LEU A 623 -8.83 -15.95 21.75
N CYS A 624 -9.53 -17.00 21.32
CA CYS A 624 -10.58 -17.61 22.11
C CYS A 624 -9.99 -18.26 23.38
N PRO A 625 -10.35 -17.81 24.60
CA PRO A 625 -9.78 -18.33 25.85
C PRO A 625 -10.32 -19.72 26.23
N VAL A 626 -11.21 -20.30 25.43
CA VAL A 626 -11.83 -21.62 25.69
C VAL A 626 -11.13 -22.72 24.91
N CYS A 627 -10.98 -22.57 23.59
CA CYS A 627 -10.40 -23.60 22.71
C CYS A 627 -8.96 -23.31 22.28
N SER A 628 -8.50 -22.05 22.38
CA SER A 628 -7.20 -21.58 21.90
C SER A 628 -6.32 -21.05 23.04
N GLN A 629 -6.55 -21.52 24.27
CA GLN A 629 -5.84 -21.02 25.45
C GLN A 629 -4.32 -21.24 25.31
N GLY A 630 -3.54 -20.23 25.63
CA GLY A 630 -2.07 -20.28 25.50
C GLY A 630 -1.54 -20.28 24.06
N GLY A 631 -2.40 -20.11 23.04
CA GLY A 631 -1.99 -20.28 21.63
C GLY A 631 -1.91 -21.75 21.21
N THR A 632 -2.61 -22.64 21.91
CA THR A 632 -2.68 -24.08 21.61
C THR A 632 -4.12 -24.56 21.53
N ILE A 633 -4.38 -25.55 20.67
CA ILE A 633 -5.63 -26.30 20.63
C ILE A 633 -5.42 -27.72 21.13
N ASN A 634 -6.30 -28.18 22.04
CA ASN A 634 -6.26 -29.52 22.64
C ASN A 634 -6.17 -30.65 21.60
N TYR A 635 -7.00 -30.60 20.57
CA TYR A 635 -6.97 -31.52 19.43
C TYR A 635 -7.35 -30.78 18.13
N CYS A 636 -6.40 -30.69 17.19
CA CYS A 636 -6.65 -30.10 15.87
C CYS A 636 -7.19 -31.17 14.91
N GLN A 637 -8.34 -30.90 14.28
CA GLN A 637 -8.93 -31.83 13.30
C GLN A 637 -8.15 -31.88 11.99
N THR A 638 -7.61 -30.73 11.54
CA THR A 638 -6.81 -30.58 10.31
C THR A 638 -5.52 -31.40 10.37
N HIS A 639 -4.70 -31.13 11.39
CA HIS A 639 -3.40 -31.77 11.59
C HIS A 639 -3.47 -33.10 12.37
N ARG A 640 -4.66 -33.47 12.89
CA ARG A 640 -4.92 -34.68 13.71
C ARG A 640 -3.96 -34.84 14.90
N ALA A 641 -3.50 -33.71 15.43
CA ALA A 641 -2.48 -33.62 16.47
C ALA A 641 -3.04 -32.98 17.75
N GLN A 642 -2.53 -33.42 18.90
CA GLN A 642 -2.78 -32.77 20.19
C GLN A 642 -1.86 -31.56 20.37
N GLY A 643 -2.35 -30.51 21.03
CA GLY A 643 -1.54 -29.33 21.36
C GLY A 643 -1.07 -28.52 20.14
N CYS A 644 -1.87 -28.46 19.07
CA CYS A 644 -1.50 -27.78 17.84
C CYS A 644 -1.35 -26.26 18.07
N MET A 645 -0.19 -25.71 17.67
CA MET A 645 0.17 -24.29 17.78
C MET A 645 0.05 -23.51 16.46
N GLN A 646 -0.37 -24.16 15.37
CA GLN A 646 -0.47 -23.50 14.07
C GLN A 646 -1.53 -22.40 14.09
N GLU A 647 -1.14 -21.18 13.74
CA GLU A 647 -1.98 -19.98 13.88
C GLU A 647 -3.31 -20.08 13.11
N GLU A 648 -3.27 -20.69 11.92
CA GLU A 648 -4.43 -20.96 11.07
C GLU A 648 -5.44 -21.94 11.70
N CYS A 649 -5.03 -22.75 12.68
CA CYS A 649 -5.94 -23.60 13.43
C CYS A 649 -6.61 -22.82 14.57
N LEU A 650 -5.97 -21.77 15.12
CA LEU A 650 -6.44 -21.06 16.31
C LEU A 650 -7.74 -20.31 16.01
N HIS A 651 -8.74 -20.51 16.87
CA HIS A 651 -9.99 -19.74 16.85
C HIS A 651 -9.77 -18.36 17.47
N PHE A 652 -10.06 -17.33 16.68
CA PHE A 652 -10.07 -15.92 17.05
C PHE A 652 -11.51 -15.41 17.04
N TRP A 653 -11.80 -14.46 17.94
CA TRP A 653 -13.02 -13.63 17.89
C TRP A 653 -12.65 -12.26 17.35
N SER A 654 -13.41 -11.73 16.41
CA SER A 654 -13.23 -10.34 15.99
C SER A 654 -13.89 -9.34 16.95
N GLU A 655 -13.41 -8.10 16.93
CA GLU A 655 -14.00 -6.99 17.69
C GLU A 655 -15.50 -6.84 17.38
N SER A 656 -15.90 -7.00 16.12
CA SER A 656 -17.31 -6.95 15.70
C SER A 656 -18.14 -8.10 16.28
N GLU A 657 -17.60 -9.32 16.33
CA GLU A 657 -18.30 -10.47 16.92
C GLU A 657 -18.45 -10.32 18.43
N LEU A 658 -17.42 -9.81 19.12
CA LEU A 658 -17.46 -9.56 20.56
C LEU A 658 -18.50 -8.48 20.90
N LEU A 659 -18.50 -7.37 20.18
CA LEU A 659 -19.42 -6.24 20.40
C LEU A 659 -20.87 -6.55 19.96
N SER A 660 -21.12 -7.63 19.22
CA SER A 660 -22.48 -8.07 18.85
C SER A 660 -23.32 -8.58 20.04
N SER A 661 -22.70 -8.81 21.20
CA SER A 661 -23.36 -9.27 22.44
C SER A 661 -23.14 -8.26 23.56
N LEU A 662 -24.15 -8.07 24.43
CA LEU A 662 -24.08 -7.10 25.53
C LEU A 662 -23.30 -7.61 26.76
N GLU A 663 -23.15 -8.93 26.94
CA GLU A 663 -22.49 -9.49 28.15
C GLU A 663 -21.41 -10.54 27.84
N ALA A 664 -21.68 -11.42 26.88
CA ALA A 664 -20.91 -12.64 26.69
C ALA A 664 -21.14 -13.31 25.32
N VAL A 665 -20.08 -13.91 24.78
CA VAL A 665 -20.14 -14.79 23.61
C VAL A 665 -19.95 -16.26 24.03
N ILE A 666 -20.23 -17.22 23.15
CA ILE A 666 -20.15 -18.65 23.43
C ILE A 666 -19.26 -19.32 22.39
N CYS A 667 -18.16 -19.94 22.83
CA CYS A 667 -17.34 -20.78 21.96
C CYS A 667 -18.09 -22.07 21.58
N ARG A 668 -18.16 -22.34 20.28
CA ARG A 668 -18.76 -23.57 19.72
C ARG A 668 -17.71 -24.56 19.18
N GLU A 669 -16.47 -24.09 18.99
CA GLU A 669 -15.36 -24.86 18.40
C GLU A 669 -14.71 -25.86 19.37
N SER A 670 -14.82 -25.65 20.69
CA SER A 670 -14.39 -26.67 21.65
C SER A 670 -15.44 -27.76 21.82
N VAL A 671 -15.02 -29.00 21.59
CA VAL A 671 -15.81 -30.21 21.79
C VAL A 671 -15.76 -30.70 23.25
N ASP A 672 -14.75 -30.28 24.01
CA ASP A 672 -14.33 -30.83 25.30
C ASP A 672 -14.37 -29.82 26.48
N ALA A 673 -14.56 -28.52 26.23
CA ALA A 673 -14.55 -27.51 27.28
C ALA A 673 -15.82 -27.51 28.14
N VAL A 674 -15.62 -27.68 29.45
CA VAL A 674 -16.66 -27.59 30.48
C VAL A 674 -17.30 -26.19 30.57
N LYS A 675 -16.60 -25.14 30.12
CA LYS A 675 -17.07 -23.75 30.15
C LYS A 675 -16.88 -23.09 28.79
N THR A 676 -17.95 -22.87 28.06
CA THR A 676 -17.96 -22.25 26.73
C THR A 676 -18.32 -20.76 26.72
N ARG A 677 -18.92 -20.24 27.80
CA ARG A 677 -19.32 -18.82 27.92
C ARG A 677 -18.13 -17.93 28.26
N ILE A 678 -17.87 -16.94 27.40
CA ILE A 678 -16.78 -15.98 27.46
C ILE A 678 -17.35 -14.61 27.87
N LYS A 679 -16.84 -14.00 28.94
CA LYS A 679 -17.34 -12.70 29.43
C LYS A 679 -16.60 -11.54 28.78
N LEU A 680 -17.32 -10.54 28.26
CA LEU A 680 -16.70 -9.40 27.58
C LEU A 680 -15.80 -8.55 28.48
N LYS A 681 -16.11 -8.47 29.78
CA LYS A 681 -15.33 -7.71 30.78
C LYS A 681 -13.83 -8.03 30.82
N GLN A 682 -13.39 -9.20 30.36
CA GLN A 682 -11.97 -9.54 30.30
C GLN A 682 -11.22 -8.81 29.17
N PHE A 683 -11.93 -8.34 28.13
CA PHE A 683 -11.40 -7.58 26.99
C PHE A 683 -11.54 -6.06 27.18
N ALA A 684 -12.23 -5.60 28.23
CA ALA A 684 -12.48 -4.19 28.55
C ALA A 684 -11.24 -3.26 28.63
N PRO A 685 -9.99 -3.73 28.92
CA PRO A 685 -8.81 -2.87 28.77
C PRO A 685 -8.57 -2.40 27.33
N TRP A 686 -8.99 -3.19 26.34
CA TRP A 686 -8.82 -2.90 24.90
C TRP A 686 -10.08 -2.36 24.24
N LEU A 687 -11.26 -2.77 24.73
CA LEU A 687 -12.56 -2.40 24.17
C LEU A 687 -13.15 -1.19 24.92
N THR A 688 -13.59 -0.17 24.18
CA THR A 688 -14.49 0.87 24.69
C THR A 688 -15.92 0.31 24.79
N HIS A 689 -16.41 0.09 26.01
CA HIS A 689 -17.81 -0.29 26.21
C HIS A 689 -18.75 0.88 25.87
N PRO A 690 -19.81 0.67 25.05
CA PRO A 690 -20.81 1.71 24.80
C PRO A 690 -21.50 2.26 26.07
N ASP A 691 -21.56 1.43 27.13
CA ASP A 691 -22.17 1.78 28.41
C ASP A 691 -21.20 2.42 29.44
N GLU A 692 -19.89 2.50 29.17
CA GLU A 692 -18.94 3.23 30.04
C GLU A 692 -19.00 4.75 29.79
N LYS A 693 -20.11 5.34 30.25
CA LYS A 693 -20.36 6.76 30.58
C LYS A 693 -19.27 7.78 30.14
N VAL A 694 -19.40 8.27 28.91
CA VAL A 694 -18.96 9.62 28.52
C VAL A 694 -19.64 10.73 29.37
N MET A 695 -20.68 10.38 30.14
CA MET A 695 -21.47 11.30 31.00
C MET A 695 -20.90 11.61 32.40
N ASN A 696 -19.82 10.95 32.86
CA ASN A 696 -19.28 11.14 34.22
C ASN A 696 -17.90 11.82 34.26
N GLU A 697 -16.96 11.52 33.36
CA GLU A 697 -15.61 12.12 33.40
C GLU A 697 -15.63 13.61 33.00
N CYS A 698 -16.42 13.99 31.98
CA CYS A 698 -16.63 15.40 31.62
C CYS A 698 -17.27 16.24 32.75
N ARG A 699 -18.03 15.61 33.66
CA ARG A 699 -18.64 16.33 34.80
C ARG A 699 -17.62 16.64 35.91
N HIS A 700 -16.65 15.76 36.14
CA HIS A 700 -15.60 16.03 37.12
C HIS A 700 -14.63 17.11 36.62
N PHE A 701 -14.25 17.10 35.35
CA PHE A 701 -13.38 18.13 34.78
C PHE A 701 -14.02 19.54 34.77
N LEU A 702 -15.30 19.64 34.42
CA LEU A 702 -16.05 20.91 34.48
C LEU A 702 -16.29 21.41 35.91
N SER A 703 -16.41 20.52 36.91
CA SER A 703 -16.50 20.90 38.32
C SER A 703 -15.18 21.41 38.90
N PHE A 704 -14.03 20.95 38.39
CA PHE A 704 -12.71 21.37 38.85
C PHE A 704 -12.34 22.79 38.40
N LEU A 705 -12.76 23.18 37.19
CA LEU A 705 -12.57 24.54 36.65
C LEU A 705 -13.52 25.59 37.25
N ALA A 706 -14.55 25.17 38.01
CA ALA A 706 -15.51 26.07 38.65
C ALA A 706 -15.12 26.48 40.09
N HIS A 707 -14.01 25.99 40.63
CA HIS A 707 -13.70 26.07 42.08
C HIS A 707 -12.48 26.91 42.49
N GLU A 708 -12.20 28.03 41.80
CA GLU A 708 -11.52 29.19 42.41
C GLU A 708 -12.32 30.48 42.21
N GLY A 709 -13.25 30.76 43.14
CA GLY A 709 -14.22 31.86 42.99
C GLY A 709 -15.07 32.19 44.24
N GLN A 710 -14.45 32.17 45.43
CA GLN A 710 -14.93 32.68 46.75
C GLN A 710 -16.44 32.70 47.13
N ARG A 711 -16.70 31.97 48.23
CA ARG A 711 -17.51 32.34 49.43
C ARG A 711 -19.05 32.19 49.47
N GLU A 712 -19.41 31.23 50.34
CA GLU A 712 -20.34 31.34 51.49
C GLU A 712 -21.86 31.46 51.28
N ASP A 713 -22.53 30.48 51.91
CA ASP A 713 -23.84 30.51 52.58
C ASP A 713 -25.18 30.22 51.86
N ASN A 714 -25.78 29.11 52.35
CA ASN A 714 -27.22 28.87 52.57
C ASN A 714 -28.16 28.48 51.39
N ALA A 715 -28.17 27.16 51.13
CA ALA A 715 -29.33 26.27 51.37
C ALA A 715 -30.55 26.23 50.39
N LEU A 716 -31.14 25.01 50.35
CA LEU A 716 -32.48 24.62 49.82
C LEU A 716 -32.58 24.37 48.30
N ALA A 717 -33.66 23.66 47.90
CA ALA A 717 -33.78 22.93 46.63
C ALA A 717 -34.90 23.46 45.69
N LEU A 718 -34.93 22.95 44.44
CA LEU A 718 -35.94 23.16 43.35
C LEU A 718 -35.87 24.53 42.62
N PRO A 719 -36.50 24.76 41.44
CA PRO A 719 -37.05 23.88 40.38
C PRO A 719 -36.66 24.31 38.91
N SER A 720 -37.41 23.84 37.91
CA SER A 720 -37.35 24.10 36.45
C SER A 720 -37.22 25.58 35.98
N ALA A 721 -35.99 26.06 35.73
CA ALA A 721 -35.71 27.49 35.51
C ALA A 721 -35.55 27.99 34.05
N HIS A 722 -35.73 27.16 33.00
CA HIS A 722 -35.27 27.49 31.62
C HIS A 722 -36.32 27.33 30.50
N ALA A 723 -37.59 27.63 30.78
CA ALA A 723 -38.64 27.70 29.75
C ALA A 723 -38.86 29.16 29.28
N LEU A 724 -39.13 29.36 27.99
CA LEU A 724 -39.50 30.69 27.47
C LEU A 724 -40.81 31.19 28.11
N PRO A 725 -40.97 32.51 28.34
CA PRO A 725 -42.24 33.06 28.79
C PRO A 725 -43.37 32.71 27.80
N PRO A 726 -44.55 32.24 28.26
CA PRO A 726 -45.63 31.82 27.37
C PRO A 726 -46.09 32.89 26.37
N ALA A 727 -45.95 34.16 26.73
CA ALA A 727 -46.25 35.29 25.84
C ALA A 727 -45.23 35.45 24.71
N VAL A 728 -43.94 35.18 24.94
CA VAL A 728 -42.90 35.15 23.90
C VAL A 728 -43.13 33.95 22.97
N GLN A 729 -43.43 32.78 23.53
CA GLN A 729 -43.76 31.58 22.74
C GLN A 729 -45.00 31.79 21.86
N GLY A 730 -46.03 32.47 22.38
CA GLY A 730 -47.21 32.87 21.61
C GLY A 730 -46.94 33.84 20.46
N THR A 731 -46.03 34.81 20.64
CA THR A 731 -45.61 35.73 19.57
C THR A 731 -44.74 35.03 18.52
N LEU A 732 -43.85 34.12 18.94
CA LEU A 732 -42.99 33.33 18.06
C LEU A 732 -43.79 32.42 17.11
N LEU A 733 -44.84 31.78 17.64
CA LEU A 733 -45.76 30.91 16.89
C LEU A 733 -46.79 31.70 16.04
N SER A 734 -46.84 33.03 16.15
CA SER A 734 -47.76 33.85 15.35
C SER A 734 -47.17 34.15 13.96
N PRO A 735 -47.85 33.78 12.87
CA PRO A 735 -47.41 34.12 11.51
C PRO A 735 -47.63 35.61 11.15
N SER A 736 -48.24 36.40 12.04
CA SER A 736 -48.48 37.84 11.81
C SER A 736 -47.41 38.76 12.42
N CYS A 737 -46.48 38.22 13.21
CA CYS A 737 -45.46 39.01 13.93
C CYS A 737 -44.09 38.85 13.27
N ASP A 738 -43.42 39.97 12.99
CA ASP A 738 -42.08 39.96 12.42
C ASP A 738 -40.99 39.63 13.46
N ALA A 739 -39.76 39.42 12.99
CA ALA A 739 -38.64 39.06 13.86
C ALA A 739 -38.32 40.14 14.93
N THR A 740 -38.55 41.41 14.59
CA THR A 740 -38.31 42.55 15.47
C THR A 740 -39.37 42.61 16.58
N GLU A 741 -40.64 42.36 16.28
CA GLU A 741 -41.70 42.21 17.29
C GLU A 741 -41.43 41.05 18.26
N VAL A 742 -40.93 39.91 17.77
CA VAL A 742 -40.56 38.76 18.62
C VAL A 742 -39.43 39.13 19.59
N VAL A 743 -38.37 39.80 19.11
CA VAL A 743 -37.23 40.21 19.97
C VAL A 743 -37.63 41.35 20.93
N ILE A 744 -38.42 42.33 20.49
CA ILE A 744 -38.97 43.37 21.37
C ILE A 744 -39.88 42.77 22.44
N ARG A 745 -40.64 41.71 22.12
CA ARG A 745 -41.48 41.01 23.10
C ARG A 745 -40.63 40.26 24.13
N PHE A 746 -39.59 39.57 23.68
CA PHE A 746 -38.60 38.90 24.52
C PHE A 746 -37.89 39.88 25.47
N GLN A 747 -37.43 41.03 24.96
CA GLN A 747 -36.86 42.11 25.78
C GLN A 747 -37.85 42.60 26.85
N LYS A 748 -39.10 42.89 26.47
CA LYS A 748 -40.13 43.40 27.40
C LYS A 748 -40.49 42.41 28.51
N ASP A 749 -40.66 41.14 28.17
CA ASP A 749 -41.10 40.11 29.11
C ASP A 749 -39.98 39.60 30.03
N LEU A 750 -38.71 39.78 29.66
CA LEU A 750 -37.53 39.49 30.49
C LEU A 750 -36.88 40.74 31.11
N HIS A 751 -37.48 41.93 30.92
CA HIS A 751 -36.95 43.22 31.37
C HIS A 751 -35.52 43.53 30.89
N LEU A 752 -35.16 43.08 29.69
CA LEU A 752 -33.86 43.32 29.07
C LEU A 752 -33.89 44.63 28.28
N ASP A 753 -32.81 45.42 28.38
CA ASP A 753 -32.54 46.54 27.49
C ASP A 753 -31.67 46.11 26.29
N GLN A 754 -31.45 47.03 25.35
CA GLN A 754 -30.64 46.76 24.16
C GLN A 754 -29.19 46.41 24.52
N THR A 755 -28.62 47.09 25.52
CA THR A 755 -27.29 46.81 26.06
C THR A 755 -27.15 45.41 26.68
N SER A 756 -28.26 44.83 27.16
CA SER A 756 -28.32 43.44 27.66
C SER A 756 -28.32 42.39 26.55
N LEU A 757 -28.64 42.76 25.30
CA LEU A 757 -28.44 41.88 24.14
C LEU A 757 -27.03 42.02 23.56
N GLU A 758 -26.50 43.25 23.53
CA GLU A 758 -25.14 43.57 23.06
C GLU A 758 -24.04 43.04 24.00
N SER A 759 -24.32 42.90 25.30
CA SER A 759 -23.42 42.31 26.30
C SER A 759 -24.21 41.45 27.31
N PRO A 760 -24.61 40.22 26.92
CA PRO A 760 -25.50 39.39 27.72
C PRO A 760 -24.78 38.76 28.92
N LYS A 761 -25.43 38.83 30.10
CA LYS A 761 -25.06 38.05 31.29
C LYS A 761 -25.45 36.58 31.08
N ASP A 762 -24.93 35.66 31.89
CA ASP A 762 -25.10 34.22 31.65
C ASP A 762 -26.56 33.76 31.63
N GLU A 763 -27.41 34.29 32.52
CA GLU A 763 -28.86 34.08 32.47
C GLU A 763 -29.49 34.56 31.14
N THR A 764 -29.05 35.72 30.64
CA THR A 764 -29.49 36.28 29.36
C THR A 764 -29.02 35.42 28.18
N LYS A 765 -27.78 34.90 28.21
CA LYS A 765 -27.25 33.98 27.19
C LYS A 765 -28.10 32.70 27.10
N ILE A 766 -28.44 32.10 28.25
CA ILE A 766 -29.30 30.92 28.32
C ILE A 766 -30.66 31.22 27.66
N MET A 767 -31.27 32.36 27.99
CA MET A 767 -32.57 32.73 27.42
C MET A 767 -32.51 33.05 25.91
N ILE A 768 -31.42 33.66 25.42
CA ILE A 768 -31.20 33.89 23.98
C ILE A 768 -31.08 32.53 23.24
N ARG A 769 -30.30 31.60 23.78
CA ARG A 769 -30.13 30.25 23.20
C ARG A 769 -31.44 29.44 23.24
N CYS A 770 -32.24 29.57 24.29
CA CYS A 770 -33.60 29.02 24.36
C CYS A 770 -34.52 29.62 23.27
N LEU A 771 -34.50 30.94 23.06
CA LEU A 771 -35.30 31.60 22.03
C LEU A 771 -34.87 31.17 20.62
N ALA A 772 -33.57 31.15 20.35
CA ALA A 772 -33.02 30.72 19.07
C ALA A 772 -33.38 29.25 18.75
N ARG A 773 -33.26 28.35 19.74
CA ARG A 773 -33.69 26.95 19.63
C ARG A 773 -35.17 26.82 19.29
N GLU A 774 -36.05 27.49 20.04
CA GLU A 774 -37.50 27.41 19.80
C GLU A 774 -37.89 28.03 18.44
N ALA A 775 -37.18 29.07 18.01
CA ALA A 775 -37.34 29.68 16.69
C ALA A 775 -36.93 28.71 15.56
N LYS A 776 -35.84 27.95 15.72
CA LYS A 776 -35.47 26.86 14.79
C LYS A 776 -36.57 25.79 14.72
N PHE A 777 -37.08 25.31 15.85
CA PHE A 777 -38.20 24.35 15.88
C PHE A 777 -39.49 24.90 15.25
N SER A 778 -39.73 26.21 15.34
CA SER A 778 -40.89 26.90 14.74
C SER A 778 -40.67 27.32 13.28
N ASN A 779 -39.53 26.94 12.66
CA ASN A 779 -39.11 27.34 11.31
C ASN A 779 -39.02 28.87 11.09
N ARG A 780 -38.75 29.63 12.17
CA ARG A 780 -38.59 31.09 12.21
C ARG A 780 -37.11 31.51 12.15
N LEU A 781 -36.43 31.15 11.07
CA LEU A 781 -35.01 31.50 10.87
C LEU A 781 -34.76 33.01 10.71
N ASP A 782 -35.79 33.80 10.44
CA ASP A 782 -35.78 35.26 10.49
C ASP A 782 -35.49 35.79 11.90
N VAL A 783 -36.07 35.17 12.94
CA VAL A 783 -35.81 35.52 14.35
C VAL A 783 -34.37 35.17 14.73
N VAL A 784 -33.85 34.01 14.29
CA VAL A 784 -32.47 33.60 14.57
C VAL A 784 -31.46 34.55 13.92
N LYS A 785 -31.71 34.98 12.67
CA LYS A 785 -30.88 36.00 12.00
C LYS A 785 -30.90 37.33 12.75
N HIS A 786 -32.09 37.81 13.13
CA HIS A 786 -32.20 39.07 13.85
C HIS A 786 -31.52 39.01 15.23
N LEU A 787 -31.60 37.87 15.95
CA LEU A 787 -30.84 37.67 17.19
C LEU A 787 -29.33 37.75 16.99
N ARG A 788 -28.78 37.23 15.88
CA ARG A 788 -27.35 37.33 15.53
C ARG A 788 -26.92 38.74 15.06
N GLU A 789 -27.87 39.60 14.65
CA GLU A 789 -27.59 41.01 14.37
C GLU A 789 -27.50 41.86 15.65
N VAL A 790 -28.22 41.48 16.71
CA VAL A 790 -28.34 42.27 17.96
C VAL A 790 -27.60 41.68 19.16
N SER A 791 -26.94 40.53 19.02
CA SER A 791 -26.16 39.89 20.08
C SER A 791 -24.78 39.43 19.60
N PRO A 792 -23.78 39.30 20.51
CA PRO A 792 -22.46 38.80 20.15
C PRO A 792 -22.48 37.42 19.51
N ALA A 793 -21.49 37.16 18.65
CA ALA A 793 -21.29 35.84 18.08
C ALA A 793 -21.12 34.77 19.17
N GLY A 794 -21.53 33.53 18.88
CA GLY A 794 -21.39 32.37 19.75
C GLY A 794 -22.50 32.20 20.80
N ILE A 795 -23.50 33.07 20.84
CA ILE A 795 -24.57 33.02 21.85
C ILE A 795 -25.83 32.28 21.38
N THR A 796 -26.09 32.24 20.07
CA THR A 796 -27.39 31.76 19.53
C THR A 796 -27.50 30.25 19.32
N GLY A 797 -26.39 29.50 19.38
CA GLY A 797 -26.33 28.10 18.94
C GLY A 797 -26.15 27.97 17.42
N PRO A 798 -25.90 26.74 16.91
CA PRO A 798 -25.71 26.48 15.49
C PRO A 798 -27.01 26.75 14.69
N LEU A 799 -26.92 26.99 13.39
CA LEU A 799 -28.06 27.02 12.46
C LEU A 799 -28.57 25.60 12.17
N LEU A 800 -27.63 24.66 12.02
CA LEU A 800 -27.90 23.23 11.92
C LEU A 800 -28.56 22.70 13.21
N PRO A 801 -29.23 21.53 13.16
CA PRO A 801 -29.78 20.90 14.35
C PRO A 801 -28.66 20.55 15.35
N ASP A 802 -28.84 20.92 16.62
CA ASP A 802 -27.85 20.69 17.69
C ASP A 802 -27.47 19.21 17.83
N ASN A 803 -28.39 18.30 17.48
CA ASN A 803 -28.23 16.85 17.53
C ASN A 803 -27.78 16.19 16.21
N LEU A 804 -27.51 16.99 15.17
CA LEU A 804 -26.96 16.49 13.90
C LEU A 804 -25.55 15.93 14.16
N ASP A 805 -25.20 14.80 13.54
CA ASP A 805 -23.84 14.28 13.55
C ASP A 805 -22.93 15.20 12.72
N VAL A 806 -21.69 15.43 13.16
CA VAL A 806 -20.72 16.26 12.42
C VAL A 806 -20.45 15.71 11.01
N GLN A 807 -20.68 14.41 10.76
CA GLN A 807 -20.62 13.78 9.43
C GLN A 807 -21.66 14.33 8.44
N ASP A 808 -22.83 14.74 8.93
CA ASP A 808 -23.96 15.21 8.12
C ASP A 808 -23.92 16.74 7.91
N VAL A 809 -22.88 17.43 8.42
CA VAL A 809 -22.63 18.85 8.18
C VAL A 809 -22.43 19.07 6.67
N PRO A 810 -23.20 19.97 6.01
CA PRO A 810 -23.08 20.14 4.58
C PRO A 810 -21.69 20.63 4.17
N PHE A 811 -21.22 20.17 3.00
CA PHE A 811 -19.85 20.39 2.51
C PHE A 811 -19.37 21.84 2.53
N GLN A 812 -20.27 22.83 2.34
CA GLN A 812 -19.91 24.24 2.37
C GLN A 812 -19.48 24.70 3.78
N GLN A 813 -20.20 24.29 4.82
CA GLN A 813 -19.91 24.56 6.23
C GLN A 813 -18.63 23.85 6.68
N SER A 814 -18.51 22.55 6.39
CA SER A 814 -17.31 21.76 6.73
C SER A 814 -16.04 22.33 6.06
N ARG A 815 -16.10 22.65 4.77
CA ARG A 815 -14.99 23.28 4.05
C ARG A 815 -14.64 24.66 4.59
N HIS A 816 -15.63 25.47 4.97
CA HIS A 816 -15.40 26.79 5.55
C HIS A 816 -14.67 26.70 6.90
N LEU A 817 -15.06 25.78 7.78
CA LEU A 817 -14.35 25.55 9.04
C LEU A 817 -12.92 25.05 8.79
N SER A 818 -12.76 24.04 7.93
CA SER A 818 -11.45 23.46 7.60
C SER A 818 -10.46 24.49 7.04
N VAL A 819 -10.89 25.32 6.09
CA VAL A 819 -10.02 26.32 5.45
C VAL A 819 -9.61 27.43 6.42
N ASN A 820 -10.54 27.92 7.25
CA ASN A 820 -10.25 29.03 8.16
C ASN A 820 -9.45 28.57 9.41
N LEU A 821 -9.76 27.41 9.98
CA LEU A 821 -9.08 26.90 11.19
C LEU A 821 -7.70 26.30 10.88
N SER A 822 -7.49 25.79 9.66
CA SER A 822 -6.17 25.31 9.21
C SER A 822 -5.31 26.40 8.55
N GLY A 823 -5.82 27.63 8.42
CA GLY A 823 -5.13 28.74 7.76
C GLY A 823 -4.03 29.40 8.60
N GLU A 824 -4.20 29.42 9.93
CA GLU A 824 -3.15 29.78 10.89
C GLU A 824 -2.71 28.55 11.69
N VAL A 825 -1.39 28.41 11.88
CA VAL A 825 -0.73 27.17 12.33
C VAL A 825 -1.21 26.69 13.72
N SER A 826 -1.82 27.55 14.54
CA SER A 826 -2.23 27.24 15.91
C SER A 826 -3.73 27.03 16.14
N TRP A 827 -4.62 27.45 15.23
CA TRP A 827 -6.05 27.58 15.57
C TRP A 827 -6.76 26.23 15.66
N TRP A 828 -6.60 25.39 14.64
CA TRP A 828 -7.13 24.02 14.68
C TRP A 828 -6.53 23.19 15.82
N MET A 829 -5.29 23.47 16.25
CA MET A 829 -4.63 22.76 17.37
C MET A 829 -5.38 23.01 18.70
N ILE A 830 -5.77 24.26 18.96
CA ILE A 830 -6.55 24.63 20.15
C ILE A 830 -7.90 23.91 20.16
N VAL A 831 -8.57 23.84 19.01
CA VAL A 831 -9.85 23.13 18.86
C VAL A 831 -9.65 21.62 19.03
N ALA A 832 -8.61 21.03 18.42
CA ALA A 832 -8.30 19.61 18.52
C ALA A 832 -7.95 19.16 19.96
N GLU A 833 -7.20 19.98 20.71
CA GLU A 833 -6.88 19.72 22.12
C GLU A 833 -8.17 19.65 22.97
N ARG A 834 -9.14 20.54 22.70
CA ARG A 834 -10.44 20.52 23.40
C ARG A 834 -11.41 19.44 22.91
N LEU A 835 -11.26 18.97 21.68
CA LEU A 835 -11.90 17.76 21.18
C LEU A 835 -11.23 16.46 21.72
N GLY A 836 -10.23 16.58 22.60
CA GLY A 836 -9.62 15.46 23.31
C GLY A 836 -8.41 14.82 22.61
N LEU A 837 -7.90 15.40 21.52
CA LEU A 837 -6.65 14.94 20.91
C LEU A 837 -5.46 15.34 21.79
N SER A 838 -4.53 14.41 22.02
CA SER A 838 -3.31 14.70 22.76
C SER A 838 -2.36 15.57 21.92
N PRO A 839 -1.42 16.30 22.55
CA PRO A 839 -0.36 16.99 21.82
C PRO A 839 0.50 16.08 20.93
N ALA A 840 0.46 14.76 21.13
CA ALA A 840 1.07 13.77 20.24
C ALA A 840 0.35 13.73 18.89
N GLU A 841 -0.96 13.56 18.95
CA GLU A 841 -1.85 13.37 17.80
C GLU A 841 -1.94 14.64 16.97
N ILE A 842 -2.05 15.79 17.64
CA ILE A 842 -2.00 17.11 17.00
C ILE A 842 -0.69 17.25 16.20
N ARG A 843 0.48 17.01 16.82
CA ARG A 843 1.79 17.07 16.11
C ARG A 843 1.96 16.00 15.03
N PHE A 844 1.30 14.86 15.16
CA PHE A 844 1.32 13.78 14.18
C PHE A 844 0.50 14.14 12.93
N LEU A 845 -0.70 14.69 13.13
CA LEU A 845 -1.59 15.19 12.07
C LEU A 845 -1.00 16.41 11.36
N GLU A 846 -0.45 17.37 12.11
CA GLU A 846 0.19 18.59 11.61
C GLU A 846 1.22 18.33 10.51
N LYS A 847 2.03 17.27 10.67
CA LYS A 847 3.15 16.94 9.77
C LYS A 847 2.77 16.00 8.62
N ARG A 848 1.57 15.43 8.61
CA ARG A 848 1.21 14.31 7.71
C ARG A 848 -0.15 14.43 7.03
N SER A 849 -1.04 15.31 7.48
CA SER A 849 -2.31 15.57 6.79
C SER A 849 -2.26 16.86 5.96
N ARG A 850 -2.88 16.84 4.77
CA ARG A 850 -3.16 18.05 3.99
C ARG A 850 -4.26 18.92 4.62
N ASN A 851 -5.10 18.33 5.49
CA ASN A 851 -6.15 19.02 6.24
C ASN A 851 -6.19 18.44 7.66
N PRO A 852 -5.35 18.93 8.58
CA PRO A 852 -5.22 18.33 9.91
C PRO A 852 -6.47 18.52 10.78
N PHE A 853 -7.27 19.57 10.54
CA PHE A 853 -8.53 19.79 11.25
C PHE A 853 -9.60 18.77 10.86
N GLU A 854 -9.78 18.50 9.56
CA GLU A 854 -10.72 17.48 9.08
C GLU A 854 -10.33 16.07 9.54
N GLU A 855 -9.03 15.76 9.56
CA GLU A 855 -8.53 14.50 10.11
C GLU A 855 -8.72 14.41 11.63
N ALA A 856 -8.66 15.53 12.37
CA ALA A 856 -8.97 15.57 13.80
C ALA A 856 -10.48 15.32 14.07
N LEU A 857 -11.38 15.91 13.27
CA LEU A 857 -12.81 15.62 13.36
C LEU A 857 -13.12 14.14 13.01
N MET A 858 -12.46 13.59 12.00
CA MET A 858 -12.52 12.17 11.63
C MET A 858 -11.98 11.25 12.74
N HIS A 859 -10.93 11.68 13.45
CA HIS A 859 -10.42 10.96 14.61
C HIS A 859 -11.46 10.92 15.73
N CYS A 860 -12.05 12.06 16.10
CA CYS A 860 -13.11 12.12 17.11
C CYS A 860 -14.28 11.22 16.73
N ARG A 861 -14.80 11.34 15.49
CA ARG A 861 -15.86 10.50 14.89
C ARG A 861 -15.63 8.99 15.11
N ASN A 862 -14.40 8.51 14.93
CA ASN A 862 -14.09 7.08 15.00
C ASN A 862 -13.99 6.56 16.45
N HIS A 863 -13.99 7.43 17.46
CA HIS A 863 -13.76 7.08 18.87
C HIS A 863 -14.87 7.56 19.83
N GLN A 864 -15.62 8.60 19.47
CA GLN A 864 -16.75 9.17 20.22
C GLN A 864 -17.81 9.75 19.26
N TYR A 865 -19.09 9.71 19.64
CA TYR A 865 -20.16 10.41 18.91
C TYR A 865 -20.04 11.91 19.18
N LEU A 866 -19.89 12.72 18.14
CA LEU A 866 -19.74 14.17 18.22
C LEU A 866 -20.88 14.86 17.46
N THR A 867 -21.66 15.67 18.17
CA THR A 867 -22.76 16.45 17.61
C THR A 867 -22.32 17.84 17.16
N VAL A 868 -23.10 18.45 16.26
CA VAL A 868 -22.90 19.84 15.85
C VAL A 868 -23.08 20.82 17.03
N GLY A 869 -23.92 20.51 18.01
CA GLY A 869 -24.03 21.29 19.25
C GLY A 869 -22.74 21.28 20.08
N GLU A 870 -22.12 20.11 20.25
CA GLU A 870 -20.85 19.98 20.98
C GLU A 870 -19.69 20.67 20.23
N LEU A 871 -19.61 20.51 18.91
CA LEU A 871 -18.62 21.21 18.09
C LEU A 871 -18.80 22.74 18.13
N TYR A 872 -20.05 23.23 18.15
CA TYR A 872 -20.34 24.66 18.32
C TYR A 872 -19.80 25.18 19.65
N ASP A 873 -20.08 24.49 20.75
CA ASP A 873 -19.64 24.92 22.09
C ASP A 873 -18.11 24.92 22.20
N VAL A 874 -17.44 23.87 21.71
CA VAL A 874 -15.97 23.81 21.67
C VAL A 874 -15.38 24.97 20.86
N LEU A 875 -15.98 25.37 19.73
CA LEU A 875 -15.53 26.53 18.95
C LEU A 875 -15.73 27.85 19.70
N VAL A 876 -16.88 28.07 20.35
CA VAL A 876 -17.14 29.28 21.16
C VAL A 876 -16.13 29.40 22.29
N GLU A 877 -15.93 28.34 23.08
CA GLU A 877 -15.00 28.34 24.20
C GLU A 877 -13.53 28.49 23.75
N SER A 878 -13.20 28.02 22.54
CA SER A 878 -11.87 28.16 21.91
C SER A 878 -11.55 29.58 21.46
N GLY A 879 -12.48 30.53 21.58
CA GLY A 879 -12.31 31.90 21.09
C GLY A 879 -12.67 32.07 19.61
N TYR A 880 -13.41 31.11 19.02
CA TYR A 880 -13.83 31.09 17.63
C TYR A 880 -15.37 31.24 17.44
N PRO A 881 -16.07 32.14 18.17
CA PRO A 881 -17.53 32.19 18.16
C PRO A 881 -18.14 32.57 16.79
N ALA A 882 -17.44 33.37 15.99
CA ALA A 882 -17.88 33.72 14.63
C ALA A 882 -17.82 32.53 13.66
N TYR A 883 -16.94 31.56 13.91
CA TYR A 883 -16.89 30.30 13.16
C TYR A 883 -17.91 29.29 13.70
N ALA A 884 -18.18 29.30 15.02
CA ALA A 884 -19.26 28.51 15.63
C ALA A 884 -20.62 28.88 15.02
N ASP A 885 -20.94 30.18 14.88
CA ASP A 885 -22.19 30.62 14.22
C ASP A 885 -22.24 30.30 12.70
N PHE A 886 -21.19 29.74 12.08
CA PHE A 886 -21.26 29.25 10.71
C PHE A 886 -21.77 27.80 10.60
N LEU A 887 -21.78 27.06 11.72
CA LEU A 887 -22.62 25.88 11.91
C LEU A 887 -24.09 26.29 12.06
#